data_AF-A0A930LBX3-F1
#
_entry.id   AF-A0A930LBX3-F1
#
_cell.length_a   1.000
_cell.length_b   1.000
_cell.length_c   1.000
_cell.angle_alpha   90.00
_cell.angle_beta   90.00
_cell.angle_gamma   90.00
#
_symmetry.space_group_name_H-M   'P 1'
#
loop_
_entity.id
_entity.type
_entity.pdbx_description
1 polymer ?
#
loop_
_entity_poly.entity_id
_entity_poly.type
_entity_poly.pdbx_seq_one_letter_code
_entity_poly.pdbx_strand_id
1 'polypeptide(L)'
;MSEQDTSKESLATSKQPNNTRHNPLELATSNNKWSRKSVLLAVFAGSLPVASLLIYFLTGTEWNTPEIHWLPLSLMLFIIFITMLFLWKKIWFLKNISQFNSWIFGVTLIGGSIAFLLPLTISDEFTKDGEGTALRQMLVYTIGGLLGIITLSETRRKNDLEKKKNKQDQLKNDQDHTRQVHSERRSRYAKAVEQLANEKAAVRLGGIYTLVSLVDEWITDKNKSLTKEDRQKEGQVIINNLCSYIRSPFPLAEKIEEYEARKRLEELEKKYPENLDEEESLSFQTLRERFKDSDEYKKPEDIVADYAELHEEEDVRRTIFVAMSERSSVFNKNKKTITPDTRGIWSDFDFDFSRAPIFYPLNNLTVEKGNFVESTLYSNAKFNETLFTSDVDFSSAIFTCDADFNEAKFVQNATFNDVTFNHAATFDNATFNHAATFDNATFNDAKFNNTTFNEAIFDKATFNEAIFDKATFSGNATFEQAWFSETASFSSTNFNQNAKFEKVVFNQDTNFINATFSKNTDFKSATFTQNANFYNATFAQNTNFESATFTQNANFYNATFAQNTNFENVTFEQNANFSWVTFKQDATFNSAKFTQEASFYNVTFGKNSKFNEATFSLSANFSQAIFEKFKPIFAVGSLRARFSAQAIPDNYSFSVRAGSKPIPPGEAELDGIKRQIPVGTVLVDPDSGRISEPAKPIDKFDNQGETPSK
;
A
#
# COMPACT_ATOMS: atom_id res chain seq x y z
N MET A 1 -19.99 46.47 1.92
CA MET A 1 -21.27 47.07 2.33
C MET A 1 -22.04 46.00 3.08
N SER A 2 -22.44 46.33 4.32
CA SER A 2 -23.26 45.61 5.32
C SER A 2 -22.76 44.29 5.97
N GLU A 3 -22.20 44.44 7.19
CA GLU A 3 -22.70 43.95 8.50
C GLU A 3 -24.15 43.40 8.51
N GLN A 4 -24.63 42.46 9.34
CA GLN A 4 -24.44 42.06 10.76
C GLN A 4 -25.11 40.66 10.91
N ASP A 5 -24.52 39.62 11.52
CA ASP A 5 -24.41 39.31 12.96
C ASP A 5 -25.58 38.48 13.54
N THR A 6 -25.26 37.30 14.10
CA THR A 6 -25.87 36.75 15.34
C THR A 6 -25.10 35.52 15.86
N SER A 7 -24.33 35.79 16.92
CA SER A 7 -23.95 34.99 18.11
C SER A 7 -24.71 33.66 18.40
N LYS A 8 -24.14 32.59 19.01
CA LYS A 8 -23.48 32.53 20.34
C LYS A 8 -22.70 31.21 20.62
N GLU A 9 -21.57 31.37 21.34
CA GLU A 9 -20.96 30.59 22.46
C GLU A 9 -20.73 29.06 22.36
N SER A 10 -19.63 28.44 22.83
CA SER A 10 -18.62 28.83 23.83
C SER A 10 -17.28 28.07 23.61
N LEU A 11 -16.13 28.70 23.90
CA LEU A 11 -14.85 27.99 24.11
C LEU A 11 -14.03 28.68 25.21
N ALA A 12 -13.69 27.92 26.26
CA ALA A 12 -12.92 28.38 27.40
C ALA A 12 -11.40 28.16 27.19
N THR A 13 -10.70 29.28 27.02
CA THR A 13 -9.37 29.66 27.56
C THR A 13 -8.25 28.61 27.78
N SER A 14 -7.32 28.62 26.82
CA SER A 14 -5.86 28.73 26.93
C SER A 14 -5.25 28.99 28.33
N LYS A 15 -4.27 28.15 28.70
CA LYS A 15 -3.07 28.54 29.47
C LYS A 15 -1.84 27.72 29.05
N GLN A 16 -0.86 28.38 28.43
CA GLN A 16 0.56 28.00 28.49
C GLN A 16 1.10 28.13 29.92
N PRO A 17 2.14 27.36 30.30
CA PRO A 17 3.06 27.78 31.35
C PRO A 17 4.43 28.16 30.80
N ASN A 18 4.86 29.30 31.32
CA ASN A 18 6.11 30.03 31.17
C ASN A 18 7.42 29.23 31.25
N ASN A 19 8.36 29.70 30.43
CA ASN A 19 9.79 29.73 30.67
C ASN A 19 10.14 30.34 32.05
N THR A 20 10.96 29.64 32.83
CA THR A 20 11.87 30.27 33.79
C THR A 20 13.21 29.56 33.79
N ARG A 21 14.22 30.24 33.24
CA ARG A 21 15.63 30.06 33.57
C ARG A 21 15.78 30.20 35.09
N HIS A 22 16.28 29.17 35.75
CA HIS A 22 16.99 29.33 37.01
C HIS A 22 18.44 28.87 36.81
N ASN A 23 19.31 29.85 36.58
CA ASN A 23 20.74 29.68 36.80
C ASN A 23 20.97 29.68 38.33
N PRO A 24 21.90 28.86 38.84
CA PRO A 24 22.07 28.59 40.25
C PRO A 24 23.03 29.61 40.87
N LEU A 25 22.55 30.48 41.76
CA LEU A 25 23.39 31.17 42.74
C LEU A 25 22.51 31.51 43.95
N GLU A 26 23.06 31.31 45.14
CA GLU A 26 22.51 31.67 46.45
C GLU A 26 21.35 30.82 47.00
N LEU A 27 21.65 29.55 47.31
CA LEU A 27 20.95 28.85 48.38
C LEU A 27 21.74 28.97 49.69
N ALA A 28 21.10 29.62 50.67
CA ALA A 28 21.29 29.44 52.10
C ALA A 28 22.68 29.77 52.68
N THR A 29 22.95 31.06 52.84
CA THR A 29 23.65 31.54 54.06
C THR A 29 22.72 31.34 55.26
N SER A 30 22.54 30.10 55.71
CA SER A 30 21.87 29.83 56.98
C SER A 30 22.77 30.31 58.10
N ASN A 31 22.38 31.44 58.68
CA ASN A 31 22.74 31.91 60.01
C ASN A 31 23.19 30.79 60.95
N ASN A 32 24.49 30.61 61.12
CA ASN A 32 25.01 30.06 62.36
C ASN A 32 25.29 31.26 63.28
N LYS A 33 24.22 31.94 63.68
CA LYS A 33 24.23 32.98 64.71
C LYS A 33 24.44 32.22 66.02
N TRP A 34 25.70 32.07 66.41
CA TRP A 34 26.06 31.47 67.67
C TRP A 34 25.34 32.22 68.78
N SER A 35 24.42 31.54 69.44
CA SER A 35 23.80 32.08 70.65
C SER A 35 24.94 32.42 71.62
N ARG A 36 24.88 33.57 72.29
CA ARG A 36 25.82 33.92 73.36
C ARG A 36 26.03 32.76 74.35
N LYS A 37 25.03 31.88 74.51
CA LYS A 37 25.10 30.65 75.32
C LYS A 37 26.15 29.64 74.85
N SER A 38 26.38 29.42 73.54
CA SER A 38 27.38 28.42 73.07
C SER A 38 28.83 28.92 73.21
N VAL A 39 29.07 30.23 73.07
CA VAL A 39 30.38 30.84 73.38
C VAL A 39 30.61 30.86 74.89
N LEU A 40 29.58 31.19 75.69
CA LEU A 40 29.68 31.18 77.16
C LEU A 40 29.94 29.76 77.72
N LEU A 41 29.27 28.73 77.19
CA LEU A 41 29.52 27.33 77.59
C LEU A 41 30.93 26.86 77.22
N ALA A 42 31.47 27.27 76.07
CA ALA A 42 32.84 26.94 75.67
C ALA A 42 33.90 27.63 76.56
N VAL A 43 33.64 28.88 76.97
CA VAL A 43 34.53 29.63 77.86
C VAL A 43 34.44 29.10 79.30
N PHE A 44 33.26 28.70 79.78
CA PHE A 44 33.09 28.08 81.11
C PHE A 44 33.63 26.65 81.19
N ALA A 45 33.53 25.86 80.12
CA ALA A 45 34.10 24.51 80.08
C ALA A 45 35.64 24.53 79.96
N GLY A 46 36.23 25.57 79.36
CA GLY A 46 37.68 25.75 79.27
C GLY A 46 38.30 26.36 80.52
N SER A 47 37.55 27.14 81.30
CA SER A 47 38.05 27.75 82.53
C SER A 47 38.22 26.73 83.67
N LEU A 48 37.43 25.65 83.72
CA LEU A 48 37.57 24.63 84.77
C LEU A 48 38.91 23.88 84.76
N PRO A 49 39.39 23.29 83.64
CA PRO A 49 40.67 22.58 83.63
C PRO A 49 41.86 23.53 83.70
N VAL A 50 41.76 24.72 83.10
CA VAL A 50 42.81 25.75 83.19
C VAL A 50 42.92 26.32 84.60
N ALA A 51 41.80 26.56 85.30
CA ALA A 51 41.82 26.96 86.70
C ALA A 51 42.32 25.82 87.61
N SER A 52 41.96 24.58 87.34
CA SER A 52 42.47 23.40 88.07
C SER A 52 44.00 23.25 87.92
N LEU A 53 44.55 23.41 86.71
CA LEU A 53 46.00 23.37 86.46
C LEU A 53 46.74 24.61 87.03
N LEU A 54 46.16 25.81 86.91
CA LEU A 54 46.75 27.04 87.49
C LEU A 54 46.77 27.00 89.02
N ILE A 55 45.70 26.52 89.66
CA ILE A 55 45.64 26.35 91.11
C ILE A 55 46.67 25.30 91.55
N TYR A 56 46.76 24.15 90.87
CA TYR A 56 47.78 23.13 91.18
C TYR A 56 49.21 23.68 91.12
N PHE A 57 49.56 24.44 90.09
CA PHE A 57 50.90 25.04 89.96
C PHE A 57 51.15 26.21 90.92
N LEU A 58 50.11 26.92 91.39
CA LEU A 58 50.24 28.02 92.34
C LEU A 58 50.23 27.56 93.81
N THR A 59 49.52 26.48 94.15
CA THR A 59 49.43 25.97 95.54
C THR A 59 50.40 24.84 95.84
N GLY A 60 50.97 24.16 94.83
CA GLY A 60 52.03 23.17 95.00
C GLY A 60 51.66 21.92 95.81
N THR A 61 50.39 21.76 96.18
CA THR A 61 49.87 20.65 96.96
C THR A 61 48.62 20.10 96.28
N GLU A 62 48.61 18.79 96.00
CA GLU A 62 47.40 18.08 95.60
C GLU A 62 46.30 18.33 96.65
N TRP A 63 45.11 18.72 96.21
CA TRP A 63 43.95 18.74 97.09
C TRP A 63 43.71 17.31 97.57
N ASN A 64 44.07 17.04 98.82
CA ASN A 64 43.95 15.75 99.49
C ASN A 64 42.48 15.38 99.67
N THR A 65 41.92 14.68 98.69
CA THR A 65 40.81 13.74 98.87
C THR A 65 41.31 12.36 98.46
N PRO A 66 41.28 11.34 99.34
CA PRO A 66 42.00 10.07 99.15
C PRO A 66 41.46 9.18 98.01
N GLU A 67 40.38 9.57 97.34
CA GLU A 67 39.71 8.74 96.32
C GLU A 67 39.95 9.17 94.86
N ILE A 68 40.40 10.41 94.60
CA ILE A 68 40.60 10.90 93.22
C ILE A 68 41.93 11.63 93.05
N HIS A 69 42.78 11.16 92.13
CA HIS A 69 43.96 11.89 91.66
C HIS A 69 43.57 12.96 90.64
N TRP A 70 43.64 14.22 91.08
CA TRP A 70 43.19 15.37 90.31
C TRP A 70 44.08 15.69 89.09
N LEU A 71 45.37 15.37 89.14
CA LEU A 71 46.30 15.62 88.03
C LEU A 71 45.92 14.83 86.75
N PRO A 72 45.80 13.48 86.76
CA PRO A 72 45.39 12.73 85.59
C PRO A 72 43.96 13.08 85.14
N LEU A 73 43.06 13.45 86.06
CA LEU A 73 41.69 13.84 85.72
C LEU A 73 41.65 15.18 84.98
N SER A 74 42.41 16.16 85.47
CA SER A 74 42.54 17.47 84.85
C SER A 74 43.20 17.37 83.48
N LEU A 75 44.25 16.55 83.35
CA LEU A 75 44.90 16.27 82.07
C LEU A 75 43.95 15.59 81.08
N MET A 76 43.18 14.60 81.53
CA MET A 76 42.19 13.91 80.69
C MET A 76 41.12 14.87 80.17
N LEU A 77 40.51 15.65 81.07
CA LEU A 77 39.50 16.64 80.71
C LEU A 77 40.06 17.72 79.79
N PHE A 78 41.32 18.13 79.99
CA PHE A 78 42.00 19.07 79.12
C PHE A 78 42.19 18.52 77.71
N ILE A 79 42.62 17.25 77.55
CA ILE A 79 42.77 16.61 76.23
C ILE A 79 41.40 16.47 75.55
N ILE A 80 40.36 16.07 76.28
CA ILE A 80 38.98 15.98 75.75
C ILE A 80 38.47 17.37 75.32
N PHE A 81 38.74 18.40 76.12
CA PHE A 81 38.32 19.76 75.80
C PHE A 81 39.05 20.29 74.57
N ILE A 82 40.37 20.13 74.49
CA ILE A 82 41.18 20.55 73.33
C ILE A 82 40.76 19.81 72.07
N THR A 83 40.49 18.50 72.15
CA THR A 83 40.01 17.71 71.01
C THR A 83 38.60 18.12 70.56
N MET A 84 37.68 18.36 71.48
CA MET A 84 36.35 18.90 71.17
C MET A 84 36.45 20.28 70.54
N LEU A 85 37.28 21.18 71.07
CA LEU A 85 37.56 22.49 70.46
C LEU A 85 38.15 22.35 69.06
N PHE A 86 39.08 21.40 68.88
CA PHE A 86 39.71 21.12 67.59
C PHE A 86 38.70 20.61 66.55
N LEU A 87 37.81 19.68 66.95
CA LEU A 87 36.70 19.19 66.13
C LEU A 87 35.69 20.32 65.82
N TRP A 88 35.44 21.20 66.78
CA TRP A 88 34.41 22.23 66.70
C TRP A 88 34.84 23.45 65.89
N LYS A 89 36.10 23.90 66.04
CA LYS A 89 36.61 25.12 65.40
C LYS A 89 37.21 24.93 64.01
N LYS A 90 37.35 23.67 63.53
CA LYS A 90 37.94 23.31 62.23
C LYS A 90 39.18 24.16 61.92
N ILE A 91 40.18 24.08 62.80
CA ILE A 91 41.38 24.93 62.79
C ILE A 91 42.05 24.89 61.40
N TRP A 92 42.37 26.10 60.90
CA TRP A 92 42.68 26.43 59.51
C TRP A 92 43.79 25.58 58.83
N PHE A 93 44.68 24.94 59.60
CA PHE A 93 45.77 24.11 59.08
C PHE A 93 45.35 22.75 58.50
N LEU A 94 44.15 22.23 58.80
CA LEU A 94 43.70 20.90 58.33
C LEU A 94 42.52 20.97 57.36
N LYS A 95 42.54 21.98 56.48
CA LYS A 95 41.50 22.24 55.49
C LYS A 95 41.23 21.05 54.54
N ASN A 96 42.17 20.10 54.43
CA ASN A 96 42.10 18.93 53.57
C ASN A 96 41.68 17.61 54.25
N ILE A 97 41.35 17.61 55.55
CA ILE A 97 40.90 16.38 56.23
C ILE A 97 39.37 16.30 56.20
N SER A 98 38.84 15.18 55.70
CA SER A 98 37.41 14.86 55.71
C SER A 98 36.84 14.95 57.13
N GLN A 99 35.64 15.52 57.28
CA GLN A 99 34.95 15.66 58.57
C GLN A 99 34.83 14.32 59.32
N PHE A 100 34.74 13.21 58.57
CA PHE A 100 34.75 11.86 59.10
C PHE A 100 36.11 11.43 59.69
N ASN A 101 37.23 11.72 59.00
CA ASN A 101 38.57 11.41 59.50
C ASN A 101 38.92 12.26 60.72
N SER A 102 38.47 13.52 60.75
CA SER A 102 38.59 14.36 61.95
C SER A 102 37.82 13.75 63.11
N TRP A 103 36.60 13.26 62.88
CA TRP A 103 35.79 12.64 63.93
C TRP A 103 36.38 11.31 64.42
N ILE A 104 36.93 10.47 63.54
CA ILE A 104 37.69 9.26 63.92
C ILE A 104 38.88 9.64 64.80
N PHE A 105 39.69 10.61 64.38
CA PHE A 105 40.84 11.07 65.16
C PHE A 105 40.42 11.61 66.53
N GLY A 106 39.34 12.38 66.58
CA GLY A 106 38.76 12.90 67.82
C GLY A 106 38.25 11.79 68.76
N VAL A 107 37.47 10.83 68.25
CA VAL A 107 37.00 9.68 69.03
C VAL A 107 38.17 8.83 69.53
N THR A 108 39.24 8.71 68.73
CA THR A 108 40.44 7.96 69.10
C THR A 108 41.23 8.67 70.20
N LEU A 109 41.39 10.00 70.11
CA LEU A 109 42.11 10.77 71.12
C LEU A 109 41.32 10.88 72.43
N ILE A 110 40.01 11.11 72.36
CA ILE A 110 39.11 11.13 73.53
C ILE A 110 39.07 9.75 74.19
N GLY A 111 38.80 8.70 73.40
CA GLY A 111 38.72 7.34 73.89
C GLY A 111 40.04 6.83 74.46
N GLY A 112 41.17 7.15 73.81
CA GLY A 112 42.51 6.83 74.30
C GLY A 112 42.87 7.58 75.60
N SER A 113 42.47 8.85 75.70
CA SER A 113 42.67 9.64 76.93
C SER A 113 41.88 9.06 78.09
N ILE A 114 40.61 8.69 77.86
CA ILE A 114 39.76 8.04 78.87
C ILE A 114 40.36 6.69 79.26
N ALA A 115 40.69 5.83 78.29
CA ALA A 115 41.20 4.49 78.58
C ALA A 115 42.55 4.49 79.32
N PHE A 116 43.39 5.51 79.10
CA PHE A 116 44.70 5.61 79.73
C PHE A 116 44.68 6.36 81.07
N LEU A 117 43.97 7.48 81.14
CA LEU A 117 44.01 8.37 82.31
C LEU A 117 42.91 8.08 83.33
N LEU A 118 41.71 7.65 82.92
CA LEU A 118 40.60 7.37 83.86
C LEU A 118 40.97 6.32 84.93
N PRO A 119 41.64 5.19 84.59
CA PRO A 119 42.08 4.24 85.63
C PRO A 119 43.09 4.84 86.62
N LEU A 120 43.87 5.85 86.20
CA LEU A 120 44.82 6.56 87.06
C LEU A 120 44.14 7.63 87.93
N THR A 121 42.91 8.03 87.62
CA THR A 121 42.19 9.05 88.38
C THR A 121 41.53 8.55 89.65
N ILE A 122 41.25 7.25 89.78
CA ILE A 122 40.50 6.70 90.92
C ILE A 122 41.48 5.94 91.80
N SER A 123 41.78 6.45 93.01
CA SER A 123 42.99 6.09 93.75
C SER A 123 42.88 4.93 94.74
N ASP A 124 41.69 4.44 95.11
CA ASP A 124 41.63 3.46 96.21
C ASP A 124 40.85 2.15 95.94
N GLU A 125 40.16 2.01 94.80
CA GLU A 125 39.37 0.78 94.55
C GLU A 125 39.78 -0.01 93.30
N PHE A 126 40.52 0.59 92.35
CA PHE A 126 40.87 -0.05 91.08
C PHE A 126 42.36 -0.47 90.93
N THR A 127 43.20 -0.15 91.91
CA THR A 127 44.66 -0.37 91.82
C THR A 127 45.13 -1.68 92.45
N LYS A 128 44.30 -2.38 93.24
CA LYS A 128 44.78 -3.52 94.05
C LYS A 128 44.69 -4.91 93.41
N ASP A 129 43.81 -5.17 92.44
CA ASP A 129 43.65 -6.55 91.88
C ASP A 129 43.63 -6.66 90.34
N GLY A 130 44.33 -5.78 89.62
CA GLY A 130 44.48 -5.89 88.15
C GLY A 130 43.23 -5.53 87.33
N GLU A 131 42.10 -5.26 87.99
CA GLU A 131 40.82 -4.84 87.39
C GLU A 131 40.94 -3.56 86.55
N GLY A 132 41.82 -2.62 86.92
CA GLY A 132 42.12 -1.44 86.09
C GLY A 132 42.68 -1.79 84.70
N THR A 133 43.39 -2.92 84.57
CA THR A 133 43.93 -3.41 83.28
C THR A 133 42.83 -4.04 82.43
N ALA A 134 41.92 -4.81 83.07
CA ALA A 134 40.76 -5.41 82.41
C ALA A 134 39.76 -4.35 81.92
N LEU A 135 39.48 -3.33 82.75
CA LEU A 135 38.66 -2.17 82.38
C LEU A 135 39.27 -1.41 81.18
N ARG A 136 40.59 -1.18 81.20
CA ARG A 136 41.32 -0.55 80.09
C ARG A 136 41.22 -1.38 78.80
N GLN A 137 41.39 -2.70 78.87
CA GLN A 137 41.25 -3.58 77.71
C GLN A 137 39.82 -3.59 77.17
N MET A 138 38.80 -3.70 78.04
CA MET A 138 37.40 -3.61 77.64
C MET A 138 37.09 -2.29 76.94
N LEU A 139 37.52 -1.15 77.51
CA LEU A 139 37.34 0.16 76.89
C LEU A 139 38.03 0.24 75.52
N VAL A 140 39.26 -0.27 75.39
CA VAL A 140 39.98 -0.31 74.10
C VAL A 140 39.26 -1.19 73.08
N TYR A 141 38.76 -2.37 73.48
CA TYR A 141 38.04 -3.27 72.58
C TYR A 141 36.67 -2.72 72.16
N THR A 142 35.91 -2.11 73.08
CA THR A 142 34.62 -1.48 72.77
C THR A 142 34.80 -0.30 71.81
N ILE A 143 35.83 0.53 72.03
CA ILE A 143 36.16 1.65 71.15
C ILE A 143 36.64 1.14 69.78
N GLY A 144 37.50 0.12 69.76
CA GLY A 144 37.98 -0.52 68.52
C GLY A 144 36.87 -1.19 67.71
N GLY A 145 35.93 -1.88 68.37
CA GLY A 145 34.76 -2.50 67.73
C GLY A 145 33.79 -1.48 67.15
N LEU A 146 33.52 -0.38 67.88
CA LEU A 146 32.69 0.73 67.40
C LEU A 146 33.32 1.40 66.17
N LEU A 147 34.63 1.65 66.20
CA LEU A 147 35.41 2.13 65.06
C LEU A 147 35.32 1.16 63.86
N GLY A 148 35.41 -0.14 64.09
CA GLY A 148 35.26 -1.17 63.05
C GLY A 148 33.89 -1.17 62.36
N ILE A 149 32.79 -1.04 63.12
CA ILE A 149 31.43 -0.98 62.57
C ILE A 149 31.21 0.33 61.80
N ILE A 150 31.66 1.46 62.35
CA ILE A 150 31.53 2.78 61.70
C ILE A 150 32.32 2.81 60.38
N THR A 151 33.55 2.27 60.38
CA THR A 151 34.38 2.19 59.17
C THR A 151 33.75 1.25 58.13
N LEU A 152 33.22 0.08 58.52
CA LEU A 152 32.57 -0.84 57.59
C LEU A 152 31.26 -0.28 57.00
N SER A 153 30.45 0.39 57.83
CA SER A 153 29.20 1.05 57.42
C SER A 153 29.47 2.16 56.40
N GLU A 154 30.47 3.00 56.66
CA GLU A 154 30.88 4.05 55.74
C GLU A 154 31.46 3.48 54.43
N THR A 155 32.22 2.39 54.50
CA THR A 155 32.70 1.69 53.30
C THR A 155 31.56 1.14 52.45
N ARG A 156 30.54 0.51 53.05
CA ARG A 156 29.34 0.07 52.30
C ARG A 156 28.60 1.25 51.69
N ARG A 157 28.38 2.32 52.45
CA ARG A 157 27.72 3.54 51.96
C ARG A 157 28.47 4.16 50.78
N LYS A 158 29.80 4.23 50.85
CA LYS A 158 30.66 4.69 49.75
C LYS A 158 30.55 3.78 48.53
N ASN A 159 30.64 2.47 48.71
CA ASN A 159 30.51 1.51 47.61
C ASN A 159 29.14 1.59 46.93
N ASP A 160 28.05 1.77 47.68
CA ASP A 160 26.71 1.90 47.11
C ASP A 160 26.53 3.24 46.37
N LEU A 161 27.10 4.33 46.91
CA LEU A 161 27.10 5.63 46.25
C LEU A 161 27.92 5.59 44.95
N GLU A 162 29.08 4.92 44.98
CA GLU A 162 29.95 4.75 43.83
C GLU A 162 29.29 3.87 42.76
N LYS A 163 28.61 2.78 43.13
CA LYS A 163 27.79 1.99 42.18
C LYS A 163 26.68 2.82 41.53
N LYS A 164 25.96 3.64 42.31
CA LYS A 164 24.93 4.54 41.77
C LYS A 164 25.54 5.56 40.82
N LYS A 165 26.66 6.17 41.21
CA LYS A 165 27.39 7.14 40.40
C LYS A 165 27.89 6.49 39.10
N ASN A 166 28.54 5.33 39.17
CA ASN A 166 29.02 4.60 37.99
C ASN A 166 27.88 4.23 37.03
N LYS A 167 26.72 3.80 37.55
CA LYS A 167 25.54 3.52 36.72
C LYS A 167 24.97 4.78 36.08
N GLN A 168 24.98 5.90 36.80
CA GLN A 168 24.52 7.20 36.29
C GLN A 168 25.50 7.76 35.24
N ASP A 169 26.79 7.66 35.48
CA ASP A 169 27.85 8.06 34.54
C ASP A 169 27.81 7.18 33.28
N GLN A 170 27.56 5.88 33.43
CA GLN A 170 27.35 4.98 32.30
C GLN A 170 26.12 5.37 31.48
N LEU A 171 24.96 5.60 32.11
CA LEU A 171 23.75 6.05 31.42
C LEU A 171 23.96 7.40 30.71
N LYS A 172 24.69 8.32 31.35
CA LYS A 172 25.01 9.62 30.76
C LYS A 172 25.93 9.47 29.55
N ASN A 173 26.97 8.64 29.64
CA ASN A 173 27.86 8.35 28.53
C ASN A 173 27.11 7.66 27.38
N ASP A 174 26.21 6.72 27.65
CA ASP A 174 25.39 6.07 26.63
C ASP A 174 24.45 7.08 25.93
N GLN A 175 23.87 8.02 26.68
CA GLN A 175 23.06 9.11 26.14
C GLN A 175 23.87 10.15 25.36
N ASP A 176 25.08 10.48 25.83
CA ASP A 176 25.98 11.41 25.15
C ASP A 176 26.49 10.79 23.84
N HIS A 177 26.87 9.51 23.86
CA HIS A 177 27.24 8.74 22.67
C HIS A 177 26.09 8.69 21.66
N THR A 178 24.87 8.39 22.10
CA THR A 178 23.67 8.39 21.23
C THR A 178 23.44 9.77 20.61
N ARG A 179 23.55 10.85 21.39
CA ARG A 179 23.43 12.22 20.87
C ARG A 179 24.51 12.57 19.85
N GLN A 180 25.74 12.13 20.09
CA GLN A 180 26.83 12.34 19.15
C GLN A 180 26.57 11.61 17.83
N VAL A 181 26.21 10.32 17.87
CA VAL A 181 25.87 9.53 16.67
C VAL A 181 24.73 10.18 15.89
N HIS A 182 23.67 10.62 16.57
CA HIS A 182 22.56 11.34 15.93
C HIS A 182 23.02 12.65 15.28
N SER A 183 23.88 13.43 15.95
CA SER A 183 24.41 14.68 15.41
C SER A 183 25.27 14.44 14.17
N GLU A 184 26.12 13.41 14.18
CA GLU A 184 26.95 13.02 13.04
C GLU A 184 26.11 12.53 11.86
N ARG A 185 25.09 11.71 12.10
CA ARG A 185 24.12 11.29 11.06
C ARG A 185 23.36 12.47 10.48
N ARG A 186 22.88 13.41 11.31
CA ARG A 186 22.22 14.64 10.84
C ARG A 186 23.13 15.53 10.01
N SER A 187 24.42 15.62 10.38
CA SER A 187 25.42 16.37 9.62
C SER A 187 25.65 15.74 8.24
N ARG A 188 25.82 14.40 8.17
CA ARG A 188 25.94 13.67 6.90
C ARG A 188 24.69 13.78 6.06
N TYR A 189 23.51 13.64 6.67
CA TYR A 189 22.21 13.82 6.01
C TYR A 189 22.11 15.21 5.37
N ALA A 190 22.39 16.28 6.12
CA ALA A 190 22.34 17.64 5.60
C ALA A 190 23.29 17.85 4.41
N LYS A 191 24.51 17.30 4.49
CA LYS A 191 25.47 17.37 3.40
C LYS A 191 25.02 16.58 2.17
N ALA A 192 24.42 15.42 2.36
CA ALA A 192 23.93 14.58 1.28
C ALA A 192 22.72 15.19 0.56
N VAL A 193 21.82 15.86 1.29
CA VAL A 193 20.72 16.65 0.71
C VAL A 193 21.26 17.84 -0.09
N GLU A 194 22.28 18.53 0.40
CA GLU A 194 22.96 19.60 -0.35
C GLU A 194 23.60 19.07 -1.65
N GLN A 195 24.20 17.88 -1.60
CA GLN A 195 24.75 17.20 -2.78
C GLN A 195 23.67 16.82 -3.79
N LEU A 196 22.49 16.37 -3.32
CA LEU A 196 21.36 16.03 -4.16
C LEU A 196 20.82 17.24 -4.94
N ALA A 197 20.97 18.45 -4.41
CA ALA A 197 20.61 19.70 -5.08
C ALA A 197 21.72 20.29 -5.97
N ASN A 198 22.82 19.55 -6.21
CA ASN A 198 23.95 20.06 -6.99
C ASN A 198 23.68 20.01 -8.50
N GLU A 199 24.20 20.97 -9.26
CA GLU A 199 24.09 21.01 -10.72
C GLU A 199 24.76 19.81 -11.42
N LYS A 200 25.81 19.24 -10.82
CA LYS A 200 26.55 18.11 -11.41
C LYS A 200 25.93 16.78 -11.01
N ALA A 201 25.49 15.98 -11.98
CA ALA A 201 24.89 14.66 -11.75
C ALA A 201 25.78 13.73 -10.89
N ALA A 202 27.09 13.72 -11.12
CA ALA A 202 28.02 12.92 -10.32
C ALA A 202 28.01 13.27 -8.82
N VAL A 203 27.80 14.55 -8.47
CA VAL A 203 27.67 14.98 -7.07
C VAL A 203 26.32 14.58 -6.50
N ARG A 204 25.23 14.69 -7.29
CA ARG A 204 23.89 14.22 -6.90
C ARG A 204 23.88 12.72 -6.60
N LEU A 205 24.49 11.91 -7.47
CA LEU A 205 24.67 10.47 -7.25
C LEU A 205 25.40 10.17 -5.93
N GLY A 206 26.48 10.91 -5.61
CA GLY A 206 27.17 10.78 -4.32
C GLY A 206 26.27 11.10 -3.12
N GLY A 207 25.40 12.11 -3.27
CA GLY A 207 24.35 12.42 -2.30
C GLY A 207 23.35 11.27 -2.11
N ILE A 208 22.84 10.70 -3.21
CA ILE A 208 21.92 9.55 -3.17
C ILE A 208 22.53 8.37 -2.42
N TYR A 209 23.74 7.93 -2.79
CA TYR A 209 24.40 6.81 -2.10
C TYR A 209 24.61 7.09 -0.60
N THR A 210 24.91 8.33 -0.24
CA THR A 210 25.04 8.73 1.18
C THR A 210 23.70 8.65 1.90
N LEU A 211 22.61 9.15 1.29
CA LEU A 211 21.26 9.07 1.87
C LEU A 211 20.79 7.62 2.02
N VAL A 212 20.96 6.80 0.98
CA VAL A 212 20.63 5.37 0.99
C VAL A 212 21.40 4.65 2.11
N SER A 213 22.71 4.87 2.21
CA SER A 213 23.54 4.30 3.28
C SER A 213 23.08 4.75 4.67
N LEU A 214 22.63 6.00 4.84
CA LEU A 214 22.12 6.48 6.12
C LEU A 214 20.81 5.79 6.51
N VAL A 215 19.92 5.48 5.55
CA VAL A 215 18.72 4.67 5.82
C VAL A 215 19.12 3.30 6.33
N ASP A 216 20.06 2.62 5.64
CA ASP A 216 20.56 1.30 6.03
C ASP A 216 21.20 1.32 7.43
N GLU A 217 21.98 2.36 7.74
CA GLU A 217 22.56 2.58 9.07
C GLU A 217 21.48 2.77 10.14
N TRP A 218 20.41 3.54 9.87
CA TRP A 218 19.33 3.74 10.82
C TRP A 218 18.59 2.43 11.11
N ILE A 219 18.21 1.66 10.10
CA ILE A 219 17.40 0.44 10.32
C ILE A 219 18.21 -0.69 10.95
N THR A 220 19.52 -0.76 10.70
CA THR A 220 20.41 -1.78 11.27
C THR A 220 20.97 -1.41 12.65
N ASP A 221 20.73 -0.19 13.14
CA ASP A 221 21.22 0.27 14.44
C ASP A 221 20.63 -0.56 15.59
N LYS A 222 21.50 -1.30 16.29
CA LYS A 222 21.15 -2.16 17.43
C LYS A 222 21.22 -1.43 18.77
N ASN A 223 21.38 -0.11 18.78
CA ASN A 223 21.41 0.67 20.01
C ASN A 223 20.10 0.48 20.78
N LYS A 224 20.22 0.03 22.04
CA LYS A 224 19.09 -0.25 22.94
C LYS A 224 18.32 1.00 23.35
N SER A 225 18.87 2.19 23.13
CA SER A 225 18.21 3.46 23.45
C SER A 225 17.12 3.86 22.47
N LEU A 226 17.05 3.26 21.28
CA LEU A 226 16.08 3.58 20.23
C LEU A 226 15.12 2.41 20.00
N THR A 227 13.84 2.72 19.84
CA THR A 227 12.84 1.72 19.42
C THR A 227 12.96 1.44 17.92
N LYS A 228 12.39 0.32 17.44
CA LYS A 228 12.30 0.05 16.00
C LYS A 228 11.55 1.17 15.27
N GLU A 229 10.48 1.68 15.89
CA GLU A 229 9.66 2.76 15.35
C GLU A 229 10.42 4.08 15.20
N ASP A 230 11.26 4.44 16.18
CA ASP A 230 12.08 5.66 16.08
C ASP A 230 13.09 5.57 14.93
N ARG A 231 13.74 4.40 14.77
CA ARG A 231 14.66 4.15 13.65
C ARG A 231 13.94 4.19 12.30
N GLN A 232 12.74 3.62 12.23
CA GLN A 232 11.90 3.64 11.04
C GLN A 232 11.50 5.08 10.68
N LYS A 233 11.14 5.92 11.67
CA LYS A 233 10.81 7.33 11.43
C LYS A 233 11.98 8.11 10.87
N GLU A 234 13.18 7.96 11.43
CA GLU A 234 14.38 8.64 10.93
C GLU A 234 14.73 8.17 9.50
N GLY A 235 14.62 6.86 9.21
CA GLY A 235 14.76 6.33 7.85
C GLY A 235 13.71 6.89 6.88
N GLN A 236 12.44 6.95 7.29
CA GLN A 236 11.34 7.45 6.46
C GLN A 236 11.53 8.92 6.10
N VAL A 237 12.11 9.75 7.00
CA VAL A 237 12.46 11.14 6.67
C VAL A 237 13.42 11.20 5.48
N ILE A 238 14.40 10.30 5.42
CA ILE A 238 15.36 10.24 4.31
C ILE A 238 14.68 9.75 3.03
N ILE A 239 13.88 8.68 3.12
CA ILE A 239 13.07 8.18 1.99
C ILE A 239 12.17 9.27 1.41
N ASN A 240 11.50 10.05 2.27
CA ASN A 240 10.66 11.16 1.85
C ASN A 240 11.43 12.23 1.06
N ASN A 241 12.71 12.46 1.36
CA ASN A 241 13.54 13.38 0.57
C ASN A 241 13.91 12.80 -0.79
N LEU A 242 14.25 11.51 -0.86
CA LEU A 242 14.50 10.82 -2.13
C LEU A 242 13.23 10.83 -3.02
N CYS A 243 12.08 10.50 -2.45
CA CYS A 243 10.77 10.60 -3.12
C CYS A 243 10.45 12.04 -3.53
N SER A 244 10.75 13.04 -2.69
CA SER A 244 10.56 14.46 -3.06
C SER A 244 11.44 14.88 -4.23
N TYR A 245 12.64 14.31 -4.36
CA TYR A 245 13.50 14.54 -5.52
C TYR A 245 12.93 13.91 -6.79
N ILE A 246 12.42 12.67 -6.70
CA ILE A 246 11.70 12.00 -7.81
C ILE A 246 10.49 12.83 -8.25
N ARG A 247 9.72 13.38 -7.29
CA ARG A 247 8.56 14.25 -7.55
C ARG A 247 8.93 15.64 -8.07
N SER A 248 10.21 16.01 -8.09
CA SER A 248 10.59 17.34 -8.53
C SER A 248 10.36 17.51 -10.05
N PRO A 249 9.76 18.63 -10.49
CA PRO A 249 9.52 18.88 -11.91
C PRO A 249 10.80 18.81 -12.73
N PHE A 250 10.70 18.29 -13.95
CA PHE A 250 11.79 18.30 -14.92
C PHE A 250 11.24 18.64 -16.32
N PRO A 251 10.93 19.92 -16.60
CA PRO A 251 10.23 20.33 -17.83
C PRO A 251 10.97 19.96 -19.13
N LEU A 252 12.27 19.69 -19.04
CA LEU A 252 13.07 19.25 -20.18
C LEU A 252 12.59 17.91 -20.75
N ALA A 253 12.06 17.00 -19.93
CA ALA A 253 11.51 15.73 -20.40
C ALA A 253 10.33 15.94 -21.35
N GLU A 254 9.39 16.82 -20.99
CA GLU A 254 8.26 17.18 -21.84
C GLU A 254 8.70 17.86 -23.14
N LYS A 255 9.65 18.81 -23.04
CA LYS A 255 10.22 19.51 -24.21
C LYS A 255 10.89 18.55 -25.21
N ILE A 256 11.63 17.56 -24.72
CA ILE A 256 12.30 16.56 -25.56
C ILE A 256 11.27 15.61 -26.18
N GLU A 257 10.27 15.14 -25.43
CA GLU A 257 9.21 14.31 -25.99
C GLU A 257 8.44 15.06 -27.09
N GLU A 258 8.11 16.33 -26.88
CA GLU A 258 7.45 17.14 -27.91
C GLU A 258 8.33 17.28 -29.16
N TYR A 259 9.63 17.49 -29.00
CA TYR A 259 10.59 17.52 -30.11
C TYR A 259 10.62 16.19 -30.88
N GLU A 260 10.70 15.05 -30.17
CA GLU A 260 10.74 13.72 -30.77
C GLU A 260 9.44 13.42 -31.55
N ALA A 261 8.29 13.72 -30.95
CA ALA A 261 6.99 13.55 -31.60
C ALA A 261 6.85 14.40 -32.88
N ARG A 262 7.33 15.65 -32.88
CA ARG A 262 7.33 16.51 -34.07
C ARG A 262 8.31 16.03 -35.13
N LYS A 263 9.52 15.62 -34.73
CA LYS A 263 10.49 15.03 -35.66
C LYS A 263 9.93 13.78 -36.32
N ARG A 264 9.24 12.93 -35.56
CA ARG A 264 8.57 11.73 -36.10
C ARG A 264 7.47 12.10 -37.09
N LEU A 265 6.67 13.13 -36.80
CA LEU A 265 5.69 13.66 -37.73
C LEU A 265 6.35 14.14 -39.04
N GLU A 266 7.41 14.95 -38.97
CA GLU A 266 8.16 15.44 -40.16
C GLU A 266 8.73 14.28 -41.00
N GLU A 267 9.14 13.18 -40.38
CA GLU A 267 9.63 11.97 -41.07
C GLU A 267 8.49 11.24 -41.79
N LEU A 268 7.33 11.10 -41.15
CA LEU A 268 6.15 10.47 -41.73
C LEU A 268 5.56 11.30 -42.88
N GLU A 269 5.53 12.63 -42.76
CA GLU A 269 5.10 13.55 -43.82
C GLU A 269 5.92 13.39 -45.10
N LYS A 270 7.23 13.12 -45.00
CA LYS A 270 8.10 12.88 -46.15
C LYS A 270 7.82 11.55 -46.84
N LYS A 271 7.26 10.58 -46.12
CA LYS A 271 6.97 9.22 -46.61
C LYS A 271 5.55 9.10 -47.18
N TYR A 272 4.63 9.98 -46.76
CA TYR A 272 3.25 10.06 -47.23
C TYR A 272 3.14 10.62 -48.67
N PRO A 273 2.24 10.11 -49.55
CA PRO A 273 1.20 9.11 -49.30
C PRO A 273 1.54 7.66 -49.70
N GLU A 274 2.63 7.39 -50.41
CA GLU A 274 2.81 6.09 -51.10
C GLU A 274 3.56 5.00 -50.30
N ASN A 275 4.17 5.32 -49.15
CA ASN A 275 5.09 4.40 -48.47
C ASN A 275 4.82 4.17 -46.97
N LEU A 276 3.69 4.63 -46.40
CA LEU A 276 3.37 4.32 -45.00
C LEU A 276 2.81 2.90 -44.88
N ASP A 277 3.29 2.12 -43.92
CA ASP A 277 2.58 0.92 -43.47
C ASP A 277 1.40 1.29 -42.55
N GLU A 278 0.62 0.29 -42.11
CA GLU A 278 -0.57 0.53 -41.28
C GLU A 278 -0.23 1.20 -39.93
N GLU A 279 0.86 0.78 -39.28
CA GLU A 279 1.31 1.32 -38.00
C GLU A 279 1.81 2.76 -38.14
N GLU A 280 2.59 3.03 -39.18
CA GLU A 280 3.05 4.37 -39.52
C GLU A 280 1.89 5.29 -39.93
N SER A 281 0.88 4.77 -40.62
CA SER A 281 -0.32 5.53 -41.00
C SER A 281 -1.12 5.93 -39.76
N LEU A 282 -1.28 5.02 -38.79
CA LEU A 282 -1.94 5.31 -37.52
C LEU A 282 -1.15 6.36 -36.72
N SER A 283 0.16 6.14 -36.56
CA SER A 283 1.06 7.09 -35.89
C SER A 283 1.02 8.48 -36.53
N PHE A 284 0.97 8.54 -37.87
CA PHE A 284 0.88 9.79 -38.63
C PHE A 284 -0.42 10.55 -38.33
N GLN A 285 -1.56 9.87 -38.31
CA GLN A 285 -2.86 10.48 -38.00
C GLN A 285 -2.91 11.01 -36.56
N THR A 286 -2.43 10.21 -35.60
CA THR A 286 -2.37 10.59 -34.18
C THR A 286 -1.50 11.82 -33.96
N LEU A 287 -0.28 11.83 -34.52
CA LEU A 287 0.63 12.98 -34.38
C LEU A 287 0.09 14.23 -35.08
N ARG A 288 -0.58 14.08 -36.23
CA ARG A 288 -1.19 15.20 -36.94
C ARG A 288 -2.34 15.82 -36.14
N GLU A 289 -3.18 15.02 -35.50
CA GLU A 289 -4.25 15.54 -34.64
C GLU A 289 -3.67 16.17 -33.35
N ARG A 290 -2.63 15.56 -32.73
CA ARG A 290 -1.91 16.12 -31.57
C ARG A 290 -1.39 17.53 -31.82
N PHE A 291 -0.91 17.82 -33.03
CA PHE A 291 -0.27 19.10 -33.37
C PHE A 291 -1.12 20.03 -34.25
N LYS A 292 -2.40 19.70 -34.49
CA LYS A 292 -3.30 20.42 -35.42
C LYS A 292 -3.47 21.91 -35.11
N ASP A 293 -3.51 22.27 -33.83
CA ASP A 293 -3.72 23.64 -33.35
C ASP A 293 -2.45 24.24 -32.70
N SER A 294 -1.28 23.66 -32.97
CA SER A 294 -0.04 23.99 -32.26
C SER A 294 0.87 24.94 -33.05
N ASP A 295 0.58 26.24 -32.98
CA ASP A 295 1.35 27.29 -33.66
C ASP A 295 2.55 27.84 -32.83
N GLU A 296 2.64 27.52 -31.53
CA GLU A 296 3.59 28.16 -30.59
C GLU A 296 4.89 27.37 -30.34
N TYR A 297 5.15 26.29 -31.10
CA TYR A 297 6.33 25.45 -30.87
C TYR A 297 7.65 26.15 -31.22
N LYS A 298 8.61 26.05 -30.29
CA LYS A 298 9.99 26.48 -30.50
C LYS A 298 10.91 25.28 -30.46
N LYS A 299 11.55 25.01 -31.61
CA LYS A 299 12.55 23.96 -31.72
C LYS A 299 13.70 24.21 -30.71
N PRO A 300 14.19 23.18 -30.01
CA PRO A 300 15.35 23.31 -29.12
C PRO A 300 16.56 23.90 -29.84
N GLU A 301 17.25 24.84 -29.18
CA GLU A 301 18.45 25.50 -29.71
C GLU A 301 19.65 24.55 -29.80
N ASP A 302 19.86 23.74 -28.74
CA ASP A 302 20.88 22.70 -28.68
C ASP A 302 20.28 21.40 -28.15
N ILE A 303 19.73 20.60 -29.08
CA ILE A 303 19.11 19.33 -28.73
C ILE A 303 20.12 18.31 -28.16
N VAL A 304 21.40 18.41 -28.54
CA VAL A 304 22.42 17.44 -28.09
C VAL A 304 22.73 17.68 -26.61
N ALA A 305 22.86 18.95 -26.20
CA ALA A 305 22.97 19.32 -24.80
C ALA A 305 21.72 18.94 -23.99
N ASP A 306 20.53 19.20 -24.54
CA ASP A 306 19.25 18.84 -23.91
C ASP A 306 19.15 17.31 -23.65
N TYR A 307 19.51 16.47 -24.63
CA TYR A 307 19.55 15.01 -24.42
C TYR A 307 20.57 14.59 -23.35
N ALA A 308 21.74 15.22 -23.32
CA ALA A 308 22.75 14.90 -22.32
C ALA A 308 22.26 15.22 -20.90
N GLU A 309 21.62 16.38 -20.71
CA GLU A 309 21.03 16.78 -19.43
C GLU A 309 19.86 15.87 -19.02
N LEU A 310 19.02 15.46 -19.96
CA LEU A 310 17.94 14.48 -19.72
C LEU A 310 18.52 13.14 -19.24
N HIS A 311 19.47 12.56 -19.98
CA HIS A 311 20.07 11.28 -19.63
C HIS A 311 20.80 11.32 -18.28
N GLU A 312 21.49 12.41 -17.96
CA GLU A 312 22.09 12.60 -16.64
C GLU A 312 21.04 12.55 -15.52
N GLU A 313 19.89 13.19 -15.72
CA GLU A 313 18.80 13.19 -14.72
C GLU A 313 18.04 11.86 -14.67
N GLU A 314 17.85 11.18 -15.81
CA GLU A 314 17.33 9.81 -15.89
C GLU A 314 18.17 8.87 -15.03
N ASP A 315 19.51 8.89 -15.20
CA ASP A 315 20.43 8.05 -14.44
C ASP A 315 20.37 8.34 -12.94
N VAL A 316 20.31 9.62 -12.55
CA VAL A 316 20.21 10.06 -11.15
C VAL A 316 18.92 9.54 -10.50
N ARG A 317 17.75 9.76 -11.13
CA ARG A 317 16.46 9.34 -10.55
C ARG A 317 16.26 7.84 -10.60
N ARG A 318 16.68 7.18 -11.68
CA ARG A 318 16.65 5.72 -11.79
C ARG A 318 17.51 5.05 -10.72
N THR A 319 18.65 5.63 -10.37
CA THR A 319 19.52 5.12 -9.28
C THR A 319 18.77 5.03 -7.95
N ILE A 320 17.84 5.95 -7.66
CA ILE A 320 17.00 5.89 -6.45
C ILE A 320 16.11 4.65 -6.48
N PHE A 321 15.44 4.38 -7.60
CA PHE A 321 14.60 3.18 -7.77
C PHE A 321 15.41 1.88 -7.73
N VAL A 322 16.62 1.87 -8.30
CA VAL A 322 17.53 0.71 -8.21
C VAL A 322 17.89 0.44 -6.74
N ALA A 323 18.28 1.48 -5.99
CA ALA A 323 18.62 1.33 -4.58
C ALA A 323 17.45 0.84 -3.73
N MET A 324 16.22 1.30 -4.03
CA MET A 324 14.98 0.79 -3.42
C MET A 324 14.77 -0.69 -3.77
N SER A 325 14.84 -1.04 -5.05
CA SER A 325 14.64 -2.40 -5.57
C SER A 325 15.61 -3.42 -4.96
N GLU A 326 16.89 -3.08 -4.78
CA GLU A 326 17.88 -3.95 -4.15
C GLU A 326 17.55 -4.30 -2.69
N ARG A 327 16.71 -3.50 -2.04
CA ARG A 327 16.35 -3.58 -0.62
C ARG A 327 14.89 -3.98 -0.39
N SER A 328 14.13 -4.12 -1.47
CA SER A 328 12.76 -4.60 -1.49
C SER A 328 12.66 -6.11 -1.26
N SER A 329 11.44 -6.56 -1.01
CA SER A 329 11.13 -7.97 -0.81
C SER A 329 11.35 -8.82 -2.06
N VAL A 330 11.88 -10.04 -1.89
CA VAL A 330 12.10 -11.00 -2.98
C VAL A 330 10.87 -11.89 -3.16
N PHE A 331 10.37 -12.01 -4.40
CA PHE A 331 9.25 -12.88 -4.70
C PHE A 331 9.64 -14.35 -4.75
N ASN A 332 9.02 -15.18 -3.90
CA ASN A 332 9.26 -16.62 -3.91
C ASN A 332 8.41 -17.31 -5.00
N LYS A 333 9.06 -17.69 -6.12
CA LYS A 333 8.39 -18.35 -7.26
C LYS A 333 7.67 -19.65 -6.88
N ASN A 334 8.20 -20.42 -5.92
CA ASN A 334 7.61 -21.71 -5.53
C ASN A 334 6.32 -21.55 -4.72
N LYS A 335 6.29 -20.57 -3.81
CA LYS A 335 5.12 -20.30 -2.96
C LYS A 335 4.13 -19.30 -3.55
N LYS A 336 4.46 -18.71 -4.71
CA LYS A 336 3.70 -17.65 -5.39
C LYS A 336 3.35 -16.45 -4.50
N THR A 337 4.17 -16.17 -3.48
CA THR A 337 3.93 -15.10 -2.51
C THR A 337 5.25 -14.61 -1.92
N ILE A 338 5.21 -13.52 -1.17
CA ILE A 338 6.32 -13.02 -0.36
C ILE A 338 6.22 -13.69 1.01
N THR A 339 7.32 -14.27 1.47
CA THR A 339 7.37 -14.94 2.77
C THR A 339 8.20 -14.12 3.77
N PRO A 340 8.04 -14.31 5.10
CA PRO A 340 8.76 -13.52 6.08
C PRO A 340 10.29 -13.55 5.94
N ASP A 341 10.83 -14.64 5.40
CA ASP A 341 12.25 -14.86 5.07
C ASP A 341 12.71 -14.14 3.81
N THR A 342 11.80 -13.70 2.94
CA THR A 342 12.11 -12.93 1.73
C THR A 342 11.75 -11.45 1.84
N ARG A 343 11.34 -11.00 3.02
CA ARG A 343 10.97 -9.61 3.28
C ARG A 343 12.21 -8.70 3.23
N GLY A 344 12.13 -7.66 2.42
CA GLY A 344 13.21 -6.68 2.24
C GLY A 344 13.42 -5.80 3.46
N ILE A 345 14.64 -5.31 3.65
CA ILE A 345 14.97 -4.40 4.77
C ILE A 345 14.22 -3.05 4.67
N TRP A 346 13.75 -2.69 3.47
CA TRP A 346 13.00 -1.45 3.23
C TRP A 346 11.47 -1.65 3.10
N SER A 347 10.98 -2.87 3.28
CA SER A 347 9.57 -3.24 3.15
C SER A 347 8.59 -2.53 4.12
N ASP A 348 9.10 -1.94 5.19
CA ASP A 348 8.32 -1.20 6.18
C ASP A 348 8.23 0.31 5.83
N PHE A 349 8.95 0.81 4.81
CA PHE A 349 8.85 2.21 4.38
C PHE A 349 7.67 2.43 3.43
N ASP A 350 7.25 3.69 3.31
CA ASP A 350 6.25 4.12 2.34
C ASP A 350 6.91 4.99 1.26
N PHE A 351 6.49 4.81 0.01
CA PHE A 351 7.10 5.45 -1.15
C PHE A 351 6.08 6.28 -1.93
N ASP A 352 6.19 7.59 -1.83
CA ASP A 352 5.26 8.55 -2.45
C ASP A 352 5.87 9.16 -3.73
N PHE A 353 5.47 8.62 -4.88
CA PHE A 353 5.81 9.12 -6.21
C PHE A 353 4.63 9.87 -6.87
N SER A 354 3.65 10.31 -6.07
CA SER A 354 2.48 11.02 -6.60
C SER A 354 2.89 12.29 -7.34
N ARG A 355 2.26 12.56 -8.49
CA ARG A 355 2.57 13.69 -9.38
C ARG A 355 4.02 13.75 -9.87
N ALA A 356 4.78 12.67 -9.77
CA ALA A 356 6.14 12.63 -10.28
C ALA A 356 6.16 12.62 -11.81
N PRO A 357 7.09 13.34 -12.45
CA PRO A 357 7.46 13.07 -13.84
C PRO A 357 8.40 11.85 -13.87
N ILE A 358 7.96 10.78 -14.52
CA ILE A 358 8.76 9.58 -14.76
C ILE A 358 9.14 9.56 -16.23
N PHE A 359 10.42 9.65 -16.54
CA PHE A 359 10.95 9.69 -17.90
C PHE A 359 12.16 8.77 -18.04
N TYR A 360 12.23 7.72 -17.21
CA TYR A 360 13.33 6.76 -17.17
C TYR A 360 12.77 5.36 -16.90
N PRO A 361 13.47 4.31 -17.37
CA PRO A 361 12.90 2.97 -17.35
C PRO A 361 13.01 2.34 -15.96
N LEU A 362 11.89 1.76 -15.51
CA LEU A 362 11.73 1.02 -14.27
C LEU A 362 11.62 -0.50 -14.50
N ASN A 363 11.97 -0.94 -15.71
CA ASN A 363 11.97 -2.33 -16.12
C ASN A 363 12.90 -3.20 -15.27
N ASN A 364 12.53 -4.45 -15.07
CA ASN A 364 13.28 -5.46 -14.31
C ASN A 364 13.60 -5.05 -12.85
N LEU A 365 12.90 -4.04 -12.31
CA LEU A 365 13.03 -3.62 -10.92
C LEU A 365 11.94 -4.25 -10.05
N THR A 366 12.20 -4.27 -8.75
CA THR A 366 11.19 -4.56 -7.73
C THR A 366 10.71 -3.25 -7.13
N VAL A 367 9.40 -3.01 -7.18
CA VAL A 367 8.76 -1.85 -6.57
C VAL A 367 7.87 -2.35 -5.43
N GLU A 368 8.02 -1.76 -4.25
CA GLU A 368 7.25 -2.10 -3.06
C GLU A 368 6.49 -0.85 -2.62
N LYS A 369 5.16 -0.93 -2.51
CA LYS A 369 4.26 0.18 -2.13
C LYS A 369 4.42 1.45 -2.98
N GLY A 370 4.46 1.28 -4.30
CA GLY A 370 4.60 2.42 -5.22
C GLY A 370 3.29 3.21 -5.34
N ASN A 371 3.29 4.46 -4.86
CA ASN A 371 2.20 5.40 -5.11
C ASN A 371 2.57 6.33 -6.28
N PHE A 372 1.96 6.11 -7.44
CA PHE A 372 2.11 6.86 -8.70
C PHE A 372 0.87 7.71 -9.03
N VAL A 373 0.02 8.02 -8.05
CA VAL A 373 -1.21 8.79 -8.26
C VAL A 373 -0.92 10.14 -8.92
N GLU A 374 -1.66 10.49 -9.97
CA GLU A 374 -1.51 11.73 -10.75
C GLU A 374 -0.10 11.93 -11.37
N SER A 375 0.72 10.88 -11.48
CA SER A 375 2.03 10.98 -12.12
C SER A 375 1.93 11.08 -13.65
N THR A 376 2.93 11.72 -14.26
CA THR A 376 3.06 11.79 -15.72
C THR A 376 4.24 10.94 -16.15
N LEU A 377 3.99 9.96 -17.02
CA LEU A 377 4.95 8.98 -17.47
C LEU A 377 5.24 9.21 -18.96
N TYR A 378 6.47 9.66 -19.23
CA TYR A 378 6.99 9.99 -20.56
C TYR A 378 7.56 8.76 -21.27
N SER A 379 7.95 8.91 -22.54
CA SER A 379 8.40 7.84 -23.47
C SER A 379 9.30 6.73 -22.88
N ASN A 380 10.22 7.08 -21.96
CA ASN A 380 11.15 6.13 -21.36
C ASN A 380 10.63 5.43 -20.09
N ALA A 381 9.42 5.72 -19.62
CA ALA A 381 8.82 5.14 -18.40
C ALA A 381 8.30 3.71 -18.61
N LYS A 382 9.23 2.76 -18.78
CA LYS A 382 8.92 1.34 -19.03
C LYS A 382 8.89 0.51 -17.74
N PHE A 383 7.98 -0.45 -17.67
CA PHE A 383 7.75 -1.36 -16.54
C PHE A 383 7.77 -2.85 -16.95
N ASN A 384 8.37 -3.17 -18.10
CA ASN A 384 8.48 -4.55 -18.52
C ASN A 384 9.29 -5.38 -17.52
N GLU A 385 8.83 -6.58 -17.21
CA GLU A 385 9.39 -7.48 -16.20
C GLU A 385 9.47 -6.87 -14.77
N THR A 386 8.81 -5.73 -14.51
CA THR A 386 8.79 -5.11 -13.17
C THR A 386 7.95 -5.94 -12.21
N LEU A 387 8.47 -6.10 -10.99
CA LEU A 387 7.81 -6.83 -9.91
C LEU A 387 7.24 -5.84 -8.87
N PHE A 388 5.92 -5.69 -8.84
CA PHE A 388 5.21 -4.95 -7.80
C PHE A 388 4.85 -5.88 -6.65
N THR A 389 5.54 -5.75 -5.53
CA THR A 389 5.47 -6.68 -4.39
C THR A 389 4.35 -6.40 -3.40
N SER A 390 3.90 -5.15 -3.34
CA SER A 390 2.79 -4.67 -2.51
C SER A 390 1.79 -3.92 -3.38
N ASP A 391 0.74 -3.36 -2.76
CA ASP A 391 -0.25 -2.56 -3.48
C ASP A 391 0.44 -1.43 -4.24
N VAL A 392 0.01 -1.23 -5.50
CA VAL A 392 0.50 -0.15 -6.36
C VAL A 392 -0.68 0.66 -6.86
N ASP A 393 -0.51 1.98 -6.91
CA ASP A 393 -1.57 2.90 -7.29
C ASP A 393 -1.10 3.85 -8.40
N PHE A 394 -1.68 3.72 -9.59
CA PHE A 394 -1.50 4.57 -10.76
C PHE A 394 -2.77 5.41 -11.03
N SER A 395 -3.63 5.61 -10.03
CA SER A 395 -4.88 6.33 -10.24
C SER A 395 -4.64 7.73 -10.79
N SER A 396 -5.39 8.10 -11.83
CA SER A 396 -5.25 9.38 -12.53
C SER A 396 -3.86 9.66 -13.11
N ALA A 397 -2.99 8.65 -13.24
CA ALA A 397 -1.72 8.82 -13.94
C ALA A 397 -1.93 8.98 -15.45
N ILE A 398 -0.99 9.63 -16.12
CA ILE A 398 -1.02 9.88 -17.56
C ILE A 398 0.24 9.29 -18.19
N PHE A 399 0.06 8.33 -19.09
CA PHE A 399 1.12 7.83 -19.96
C PHE A 399 1.04 8.58 -21.29
N THR A 400 2.03 9.44 -21.54
CA THR A 400 2.05 10.30 -22.73
C THR A 400 2.43 9.56 -24.00
N CYS A 401 3.14 8.45 -23.87
CA CYS A 401 3.61 7.55 -24.92
C CYS A 401 3.24 6.09 -24.59
N ASP A 402 3.77 5.14 -25.37
CA ASP A 402 3.53 3.71 -25.14
C ASP A 402 3.92 3.29 -23.73
N ALA A 403 2.98 2.65 -23.04
CA ALA A 403 3.18 2.09 -21.72
C ALA A 403 3.51 0.59 -21.84
N ASP A 404 4.70 0.22 -21.40
CA ASP A 404 5.17 -1.17 -21.47
C ASP A 404 5.16 -1.81 -20.08
N PHE A 405 4.20 -2.70 -19.85
CA PHE A 405 4.05 -3.55 -18.67
C PHE A 405 4.15 -5.05 -19.04
N ASN A 406 4.78 -5.37 -20.18
CA ASN A 406 4.90 -6.75 -20.61
C ASN A 406 5.68 -7.58 -19.58
N GLU A 407 5.17 -8.77 -19.27
CA GLU A 407 5.72 -9.66 -18.24
C GLU A 407 5.79 -9.04 -16.81
N ALA A 408 5.16 -7.88 -16.58
CA ALA A 408 5.09 -7.29 -15.26
C ALA A 408 4.27 -8.16 -14.31
N LYS A 409 4.64 -8.13 -13.02
CA LYS A 409 3.99 -8.95 -12.01
C LYS A 409 3.51 -8.12 -10.83
N PHE A 410 2.21 -8.14 -10.62
CA PHE A 410 1.53 -7.49 -9.50
C PHE A 410 1.17 -8.54 -8.46
N VAL A 411 1.90 -8.51 -7.35
CA VAL A 411 1.75 -9.49 -6.26
C VAL A 411 0.54 -9.18 -5.40
N GLN A 412 0.23 -7.91 -5.18
CA GLN A 412 -0.98 -7.45 -4.48
C GLN A 412 -1.87 -6.66 -5.44
N ASN A 413 -2.74 -5.79 -4.91
CA ASN A 413 -3.69 -5.04 -5.73
C ASN A 413 -2.95 -4.03 -6.63
N ALA A 414 -3.48 -3.83 -7.83
CA ALA A 414 -2.98 -2.84 -8.76
C ALA A 414 -4.13 -1.92 -9.20
N THR A 415 -4.04 -0.66 -8.84
CA THR A 415 -5.07 0.34 -9.12
C THR A 415 -4.62 1.22 -10.29
N PHE A 416 -5.45 1.32 -11.32
CA PHE A 416 -5.28 2.12 -12.53
C PHE A 416 -6.57 2.90 -12.82
N ASN A 417 -7.31 3.28 -11.78
CA ASN A 417 -8.59 3.97 -11.96
C ASN A 417 -8.35 5.38 -12.52
N ASP A 418 -9.20 5.83 -13.44
CA ASP A 418 -9.06 7.14 -14.09
C ASP A 418 -7.71 7.36 -14.81
N VAL A 419 -6.92 6.31 -15.05
CA VAL A 419 -5.64 6.40 -15.76
C VAL A 419 -5.88 6.75 -17.22
N THR A 420 -4.97 7.50 -17.84
CA THR A 420 -5.00 7.77 -19.29
C THR A 420 -3.76 7.23 -19.96
N PHE A 421 -3.93 6.31 -20.91
CA PHE A 421 -2.90 5.85 -21.83
C PHE A 421 -3.12 6.51 -23.20
N ASN A 422 -2.33 7.54 -23.52
CA ASN A 422 -2.49 8.29 -24.76
C ASN A 422 -2.08 7.50 -26.00
N HIS A 423 -1.24 6.48 -25.84
CA HIS A 423 -0.80 5.55 -26.89
C HIS A 423 -0.94 4.10 -26.38
N ALA A 424 -0.21 3.15 -26.98
CA ALA A 424 -0.41 1.74 -26.70
C ALA A 424 -0.01 1.37 -25.27
N ALA A 425 -0.91 0.72 -24.53
CA ALA A 425 -0.65 0.14 -23.22
C ALA A 425 -0.57 -1.39 -23.36
N THR A 426 0.63 -1.92 -23.15
CA THR A 426 0.92 -3.35 -23.36
C THR A 426 1.17 -4.04 -22.03
N PHE A 427 0.39 -5.07 -21.75
CA PHE A 427 0.42 -5.90 -20.54
C PHE A 427 0.54 -7.38 -20.91
N ASP A 428 1.11 -7.68 -22.08
CA ASP A 428 1.19 -9.04 -22.59
C ASP A 428 2.00 -9.90 -21.62
N ASN A 429 1.49 -11.10 -21.33
CA ASN A 429 2.06 -12.03 -20.34
C ASN A 429 2.17 -11.46 -18.90
N ALA A 430 1.58 -10.30 -18.61
CA ALA A 430 1.55 -9.78 -17.25
C ALA A 430 0.70 -10.66 -16.32
N THR A 431 0.97 -10.60 -15.02
CA THR A 431 0.23 -11.35 -14.00
C THR A 431 -0.22 -10.46 -12.86
N PHE A 432 -1.53 -10.40 -12.64
CA PHE A 432 -2.18 -9.75 -11.49
C PHE A 432 -2.67 -10.83 -10.52
N ASN A 433 -1.95 -11.02 -9.40
CA ASN A 433 -2.28 -12.08 -8.44
C ASN A 433 -3.47 -11.74 -7.52
N HIS A 434 -3.84 -10.46 -7.43
CA HIS A 434 -5.01 -9.96 -6.72
C HIS A 434 -5.80 -9.01 -7.66
N ALA A 435 -6.62 -8.12 -7.10
CA ALA A 435 -7.49 -7.25 -7.88
C ALA A 435 -6.68 -6.26 -8.73
N ALA A 436 -7.03 -6.18 -10.01
CA ALA A 436 -6.57 -5.16 -10.94
C ALA A 436 -7.76 -4.27 -11.33
N THR A 437 -7.74 -3.00 -10.97
CA THR A 437 -8.86 -2.08 -11.22
C THR A 437 -8.46 -1.03 -12.23
N PHE A 438 -9.26 -0.89 -13.28
CA PHE A 438 -9.14 0.05 -14.39
C PHE A 438 -10.47 0.78 -14.57
N ASP A 439 -11.17 1.07 -13.46
CA ASP A 439 -12.47 1.75 -13.49
C ASP A 439 -12.28 3.15 -14.09
N ASN A 440 -13.11 3.50 -15.08
CA ASN A 440 -13.03 4.76 -15.82
C ASN A 440 -11.65 5.03 -16.47
N ALA A 441 -10.84 3.99 -16.71
CA ALA A 441 -9.58 4.11 -17.43
C ALA A 441 -9.79 4.45 -18.91
N THR A 442 -8.88 5.22 -19.50
CA THR A 442 -8.87 5.53 -20.94
C THR A 442 -7.66 4.88 -21.59
N PHE A 443 -7.91 3.98 -22.53
CA PHE A 443 -6.91 3.33 -23.36
C PHE A 443 -7.07 3.79 -24.80
N ASN A 444 -5.99 4.25 -25.43
CA ASN A 444 -5.94 4.29 -26.88
C ASN A 444 -5.88 2.84 -27.39
N ASP A 445 -4.72 2.19 -27.33
CA ASP A 445 -4.62 0.77 -27.63
C ASP A 445 -4.31 -0.02 -26.36
N ALA A 446 -5.01 -1.13 -26.12
CA ALA A 446 -4.80 -1.97 -24.96
C ALA A 446 -4.50 -3.42 -25.37
N LYS A 447 -3.32 -3.93 -24.98
CA LYS A 447 -2.90 -5.31 -25.26
C LYS A 447 -2.73 -6.08 -23.96
N PHE A 448 -3.53 -7.12 -23.78
CA PHE A 448 -3.55 -8.02 -22.63
C PHE A 448 -3.41 -9.48 -23.09
N ASN A 449 -2.56 -9.75 -24.08
CA ASN A 449 -2.39 -11.08 -24.63
C ASN A 449 -1.76 -12.02 -23.61
N ASN A 450 -2.37 -13.19 -23.39
CA ASN A 450 -1.90 -14.17 -22.41
C ASN A 450 -1.77 -13.60 -20.97
N THR A 451 -2.41 -12.46 -20.67
CA THR A 451 -2.39 -11.87 -19.33
C THR A 451 -3.23 -12.70 -18.37
N THR A 452 -2.78 -12.83 -17.12
CA THR A 452 -3.55 -13.51 -16.07
C THR A 452 -4.05 -12.50 -15.04
N PHE A 453 -5.36 -12.45 -14.85
CA PHE A 453 -6.01 -11.65 -13.81
C PHE A 453 -6.58 -12.55 -12.71
N ASN A 454 -6.33 -12.22 -11.44
CA ASN A 454 -7.06 -12.85 -10.34
C ASN A 454 -8.43 -12.23 -10.17
N GLU A 455 -8.57 -10.91 -10.22
CA GLU A 455 -9.84 -10.20 -10.35
C GLU A 455 -9.58 -8.97 -11.22
N ALA A 456 -10.51 -8.63 -12.11
CA ALA A 456 -10.35 -7.50 -13.02
C ALA A 456 -11.62 -6.66 -13.12
N ILE A 457 -11.47 -5.36 -12.97
CA ILE A 457 -12.55 -4.39 -13.07
C ILE A 457 -12.19 -3.38 -14.16
N PHE A 458 -12.94 -3.37 -15.26
CA PHE A 458 -12.83 -2.43 -16.38
C PHE A 458 -14.15 -1.67 -16.57
N ASP A 459 -14.90 -1.49 -15.48
CA ASP A 459 -16.19 -0.80 -15.54
C ASP A 459 -15.98 0.63 -16.06
N LYS A 460 -16.85 1.08 -16.96
CA LYS A 460 -16.78 2.40 -17.63
C LYS A 460 -15.46 2.73 -18.32
N ALA A 461 -14.55 1.76 -18.47
CA ALA A 461 -13.31 1.97 -19.19
C ALA A 461 -13.62 2.25 -20.67
N THR A 462 -12.84 3.15 -21.26
CA THR A 462 -12.89 3.43 -22.69
C THR A 462 -11.65 2.84 -23.35
N PHE A 463 -11.86 2.12 -24.44
CA PHE A 463 -10.82 1.53 -25.26
C PHE A 463 -11.00 2.01 -26.69
N ASN A 464 -9.93 2.42 -27.35
CA ASN A 464 -9.94 2.49 -28.81
C ASN A 464 -9.87 1.07 -29.35
N GLU A 465 -8.66 0.50 -29.45
CA GLU A 465 -8.46 -0.92 -29.74
C GLU A 465 -8.19 -1.71 -28.46
N ALA A 466 -8.75 -2.92 -28.34
CA ALA A 466 -8.50 -3.78 -27.19
C ALA A 466 -8.35 -5.26 -27.55
N ILE A 467 -7.23 -5.86 -27.13
CA ILE A 467 -6.90 -7.26 -27.38
C ILE A 467 -6.69 -7.98 -26.05
N PHE A 468 -7.58 -8.92 -25.73
CA PHE A 468 -7.53 -9.81 -24.56
C PHE A 468 -7.31 -11.27 -24.95
N ASP A 469 -6.74 -11.50 -26.14
CA ASP A 469 -6.60 -12.84 -26.70
C ASP A 469 -5.79 -13.76 -25.78
N LYS A 470 -6.33 -14.96 -25.54
CA LYS A 470 -5.76 -15.97 -24.63
C LYS A 470 -5.57 -15.48 -23.18
N ALA A 471 -6.12 -14.33 -22.79
CA ALA A 471 -6.12 -13.89 -21.41
C ALA A 471 -6.89 -14.88 -20.51
N THR A 472 -6.51 -14.93 -19.25
CA THR A 472 -7.17 -15.77 -18.24
C THR A 472 -7.62 -14.93 -17.04
N PHE A 473 -8.93 -14.81 -16.88
CA PHE A 473 -9.58 -14.20 -15.72
C PHE A 473 -9.90 -15.31 -14.70
N SER A 474 -9.03 -15.50 -13.72
CA SER A 474 -9.14 -16.55 -12.70
C SER A 474 -10.27 -16.30 -11.69
N GLY A 475 -10.57 -15.04 -11.42
CA GLY A 475 -11.70 -14.56 -10.62
C GLY A 475 -12.69 -13.79 -11.46
N ASN A 476 -13.45 -12.89 -10.83
CA ASN A 476 -14.49 -12.13 -11.54
C ASN A 476 -13.86 -11.13 -12.51
N ALA A 477 -14.52 -10.92 -13.65
CA ALA A 477 -14.16 -9.91 -14.63
C ALA A 477 -15.40 -9.04 -14.92
N THR A 478 -15.26 -7.73 -14.79
CA THR A 478 -16.35 -6.78 -15.07
C THR A 478 -15.92 -5.75 -16.10
N PHE A 479 -16.82 -5.51 -17.06
CA PHE A 479 -16.72 -4.53 -18.14
C PHE A 479 -18.05 -3.75 -18.21
N GLU A 480 -18.69 -3.52 -17.06
CA GLU A 480 -20.02 -2.93 -17.00
C GLU A 480 -19.93 -1.48 -17.53
N GLN A 481 -20.75 -1.14 -18.53
CA GLN A 481 -20.73 0.17 -19.19
C GLN A 481 -19.39 0.54 -19.87
N ALA A 482 -18.51 -0.42 -20.13
CA ALA A 482 -17.30 -0.16 -20.91
C ALA A 482 -17.62 0.17 -22.38
N TRP A 483 -16.75 0.94 -23.01
CA TRP A 483 -16.91 1.41 -24.38
C TRP A 483 -15.68 1.07 -25.22
N PHE A 484 -15.87 0.30 -26.28
CA PHE A 484 -14.83 -0.05 -27.26
C PHE A 484 -15.13 0.69 -28.56
N SER A 485 -14.36 1.72 -28.91
CA SER A 485 -14.60 2.50 -30.12
C SER A 485 -14.11 1.82 -31.40
N GLU A 486 -13.05 1.01 -31.32
CA GLU A 486 -12.53 0.20 -32.41
C GLU A 486 -12.66 -1.30 -32.09
N THR A 487 -11.88 -2.14 -32.78
CA THR A 487 -11.99 -3.60 -32.70
C THR A 487 -11.67 -4.11 -31.29
N ALA A 488 -12.49 -5.04 -30.81
CA ALA A 488 -12.28 -5.71 -29.52
C ALA A 488 -12.17 -7.24 -29.69
N SER A 489 -11.06 -7.83 -29.27
CA SER A 489 -10.83 -9.27 -29.37
C SER A 489 -10.64 -9.93 -27.99
N PHE A 490 -11.40 -11.00 -27.77
CA PHE A 490 -11.38 -11.91 -26.63
C PHE A 490 -11.22 -13.35 -27.13
N SER A 491 -10.42 -13.54 -28.17
CA SER A 491 -10.26 -14.83 -28.83
C SER A 491 -9.54 -15.81 -27.90
N SER A 492 -10.13 -16.99 -27.70
CA SER A 492 -9.60 -18.02 -26.80
C SER A 492 -9.37 -17.54 -25.35
N THR A 493 -10.08 -16.50 -24.92
CA THR A 493 -10.04 -15.99 -23.55
C THR A 493 -10.79 -16.91 -22.60
N ASN A 494 -10.24 -17.10 -21.39
CA ASN A 494 -10.84 -17.93 -20.34
C ASN A 494 -11.35 -17.07 -19.19
N PHE A 495 -12.67 -17.04 -18.98
CA PHE A 495 -13.31 -16.46 -17.82
C PHE A 495 -13.69 -17.56 -16.83
N ASN A 496 -12.89 -17.72 -15.77
CA ASN A 496 -13.03 -18.84 -14.82
C ASN A 496 -14.07 -18.57 -13.73
N GLN A 497 -14.38 -17.30 -13.43
CA GLN A 497 -15.54 -16.90 -12.61
C GLN A 497 -16.55 -16.10 -13.42
N ASN A 498 -17.36 -15.28 -12.74
CA ASN A 498 -18.43 -14.53 -13.40
C ASN A 498 -17.82 -13.46 -14.32
N ALA A 499 -18.40 -13.31 -15.50
CA ALA A 499 -18.01 -12.29 -16.46
C ALA A 499 -19.21 -11.37 -16.73
N LYS A 500 -19.04 -10.07 -16.50
CA LYS A 500 -20.09 -9.08 -16.68
C LYS A 500 -19.73 -8.09 -17.78
N PHE A 501 -20.66 -7.92 -18.70
CA PHE A 501 -20.64 -7.03 -19.86
C PHE A 501 -21.98 -6.27 -19.94
N GLU A 502 -22.62 -6.01 -18.80
CA GLU A 502 -23.89 -5.29 -18.77
C GLU A 502 -23.70 -3.88 -19.37
N LYS A 503 -24.54 -3.52 -20.35
CA LYS A 503 -24.51 -2.22 -21.05
C LYS A 503 -23.16 -1.87 -21.70
N VAL A 504 -22.33 -2.87 -21.99
CA VAL A 504 -21.12 -2.66 -22.80
C VAL A 504 -21.51 -2.21 -24.21
N VAL A 505 -20.70 -1.35 -24.82
CA VAL A 505 -20.85 -0.96 -26.22
C VAL A 505 -19.59 -1.32 -26.99
N PHE A 506 -19.74 -2.11 -28.04
CA PHE A 506 -18.69 -2.38 -29.02
C PHE A 506 -19.06 -1.71 -30.34
N ASN A 507 -18.25 -0.72 -30.76
CA ASN A 507 -18.52 0.10 -31.93
C ASN A 507 -17.99 -0.49 -33.26
N GLN A 508 -17.04 -1.42 -33.18
CA GLN A 508 -16.54 -2.18 -34.33
C GLN A 508 -16.66 -3.68 -34.08
N ASP A 509 -16.07 -4.47 -34.99
CA ASP A 509 -16.14 -5.93 -34.93
C ASP A 509 -15.65 -6.44 -33.57
N THR A 510 -16.40 -7.38 -32.99
CA THR A 510 -16.10 -7.97 -31.69
C THR A 510 -15.95 -9.47 -31.80
N ASN A 511 -14.89 -10.00 -31.19
CA ASN A 511 -14.51 -11.40 -31.34
C ASN A 511 -14.42 -12.13 -30.00
N PHE A 512 -15.24 -13.17 -29.83
CA PHE A 512 -15.24 -14.15 -28.74
C PHE A 512 -15.01 -15.58 -29.26
N ILE A 513 -14.31 -15.74 -30.38
CA ILE A 513 -14.01 -17.05 -30.99
C ILE A 513 -13.29 -17.93 -29.97
N ASN A 514 -13.80 -19.15 -29.75
CA ASN A 514 -13.27 -20.11 -28.78
C ASN A 514 -13.20 -19.60 -27.33
N ALA A 515 -13.87 -18.50 -26.98
CA ALA A 515 -13.90 -18.00 -25.61
C ALA A 515 -14.65 -18.98 -24.69
N THR A 516 -14.16 -19.14 -23.46
CA THR A 516 -14.77 -20.02 -22.46
C THR A 516 -15.21 -19.24 -21.23
N PHE A 517 -16.50 -19.33 -20.90
CA PHE A 517 -17.09 -18.75 -19.71
C PHE A 517 -17.51 -19.85 -18.73
N SER A 518 -16.76 -20.00 -17.64
CA SER A 518 -16.90 -21.11 -16.69
C SER A 518 -17.99 -20.89 -15.65
N LYS A 519 -18.35 -19.63 -15.36
CA LYS A 519 -19.47 -19.25 -14.48
C LYS A 519 -20.48 -18.39 -15.23
N ASN A 520 -21.32 -17.64 -14.49
CA ASN A 520 -22.40 -16.89 -15.10
C ASN A 520 -21.84 -15.77 -15.99
N THR A 521 -22.52 -15.52 -17.09
CA THR A 521 -22.14 -14.46 -18.04
C THR A 521 -23.32 -13.53 -18.28
N ASP A 522 -23.08 -12.23 -18.19
CA ASP A 522 -24.12 -11.22 -18.37
C ASP A 522 -23.75 -10.21 -19.46
N PHE A 523 -24.50 -10.22 -20.56
CA PHE A 523 -24.48 -9.27 -21.67
C PHE A 523 -25.80 -8.47 -21.73
N LYS A 524 -26.51 -8.33 -20.60
CA LYS A 524 -27.75 -7.58 -20.55
C LYS A 524 -27.56 -6.16 -21.09
N SER A 525 -28.42 -5.78 -22.04
CA SER A 525 -28.36 -4.47 -22.70
C SER A 525 -27.03 -4.14 -23.39
N ALA A 526 -26.20 -5.13 -23.70
CA ALA A 526 -24.99 -4.95 -24.50
C ALA A 526 -25.36 -4.52 -25.94
N THR A 527 -24.54 -3.67 -26.54
CA THR A 527 -24.72 -3.21 -27.93
C THR A 527 -23.49 -3.59 -28.76
N PHE A 528 -23.72 -4.30 -29.86
CA PHE A 528 -22.72 -4.65 -30.86
C PHE A 528 -23.10 -3.97 -32.17
N THR A 529 -22.37 -2.94 -32.56
CA THR A 529 -22.72 -2.10 -33.72
C THR A 529 -22.17 -2.63 -35.06
N GLN A 530 -21.16 -3.51 -35.01
CA GLN A 530 -20.63 -4.26 -36.16
C GLN A 530 -20.72 -5.77 -35.88
N ASN A 531 -19.96 -6.60 -36.61
CA ASN A 531 -20.13 -8.04 -36.52
C ASN A 531 -19.71 -8.56 -35.14
N ALA A 532 -20.54 -9.41 -34.54
CA ALA A 532 -20.25 -10.05 -33.27
C ALA A 532 -20.02 -11.54 -33.47
N ASN A 533 -18.82 -12.04 -33.14
CA ASN A 533 -18.43 -13.41 -33.42
C ASN A 533 -18.22 -14.23 -32.15
N PHE A 534 -19.14 -15.15 -31.86
CA PHE A 534 -19.10 -16.14 -30.78
C PHE A 534 -18.86 -17.55 -31.31
N TYR A 535 -18.21 -17.71 -32.47
CA TYR A 535 -17.92 -19.02 -33.05
C TYR A 535 -17.21 -19.93 -32.04
N ASN A 536 -17.78 -21.11 -31.83
CA ASN A 536 -17.27 -22.13 -30.91
C ASN A 536 -17.08 -21.63 -29.45
N ALA A 537 -17.78 -20.57 -29.04
CA ALA A 537 -17.77 -20.11 -27.65
C ALA A 537 -18.50 -21.10 -26.72
N THR A 538 -18.01 -21.26 -25.50
CA THR A 538 -18.60 -22.16 -24.49
C THR A 538 -19.04 -21.40 -23.25
N PHE A 539 -20.30 -21.57 -22.86
CA PHE A 539 -20.88 -21.00 -21.65
C PHE A 539 -21.32 -22.12 -20.70
N ALA A 540 -20.58 -22.30 -19.60
CA ALA A 540 -20.76 -23.43 -18.70
C ALA A 540 -21.88 -23.22 -17.66
N GLN A 541 -22.23 -21.96 -17.35
CA GLN A 541 -23.34 -21.61 -16.45
C GLN A 541 -24.36 -20.71 -17.16
N ASN A 542 -25.21 -20.01 -16.40
CA ASN A 542 -26.30 -19.22 -16.97
C ASN A 542 -25.75 -18.06 -17.80
N THR A 543 -26.40 -17.77 -18.92
CA THR A 543 -26.00 -16.67 -19.82
C THR A 543 -27.18 -15.76 -20.09
N ASN A 544 -26.95 -14.45 -19.98
CA ASN A 544 -27.97 -13.44 -20.17
C ASN A 544 -27.61 -12.48 -21.31
N PHE A 545 -28.45 -12.39 -22.34
CA PHE A 545 -28.39 -11.43 -23.45
C PHE A 545 -29.69 -10.59 -23.48
N GLU A 546 -30.40 -10.50 -22.36
CA GLU A 546 -31.66 -9.75 -22.28
C GLU A 546 -31.48 -8.32 -22.80
N SER A 547 -32.33 -7.91 -23.74
CA SER A 547 -32.31 -6.58 -24.35
C SER A 547 -30.99 -6.20 -25.04
N ALA A 548 -30.13 -7.16 -25.37
CA ALA A 548 -28.94 -6.90 -26.17
C ALA A 548 -29.32 -6.56 -27.63
N THR A 549 -28.48 -5.76 -28.29
CA THR A 549 -28.69 -5.34 -29.69
C THR A 549 -27.47 -5.68 -30.54
N PHE A 550 -27.71 -6.38 -31.65
CA PHE A 550 -26.72 -6.71 -32.67
C PHE A 550 -27.16 -6.04 -33.98
N THR A 551 -26.47 -4.98 -34.39
CA THR A 551 -26.88 -4.20 -35.57
C THR A 551 -26.32 -4.77 -36.88
N GLN A 552 -25.23 -5.54 -36.83
CA GLN A 552 -24.69 -6.33 -37.94
C GLN A 552 -24.77 -7.83 -37.63
N ASN A 553 -24.02 -8.66 -38.36
CA ASN A 553 -24.16 -10.11 -38.25
C ASN A 553 -23.72 -10.61 -36.87
N ALA A 554 -24.55 -11.47 -36.27
CA ALA A 554 -24.23 -12.16 -35.03
C ALA A 554 -23.98 -13.65 -35.32
N ASN A 555 -22.75 -14.11 -35.07
CA ASN A 555 -22.34 -15.47 -35.35
C ASN A 555 -22.17 -16.27 -34.06
N PHE A 556 -23.10 -17.18 -33.76
CA PHE A 556 -23.00 -18.14 -32.66
C PHE A 556 -22.64 -19.56 -33.14
N TYR A 557 -22.18 -19.72 -34.38
CA TYR A 557 -21.97 -21.04 -34.97
C TYR A 557 -21.15 -21.97 -34.05
N ASN A 558 -21.67 -23.18 -33.82
CA ASN A 558 -21.06 -24.20 -32.95
C ASN A 558 -20.88 -23.77 -31.47
N ALA A 559 -21.54 -22.71 -31.00
CA ALA A 559 -21.50 -22.34 -29.58
C ALA A 559 -22.26 -23.35 -28.70
N THR A 560 -21.84 -23.47 -27.44
CA THR A 560 -22.48 -24.37 -26.45
C THR A 560 -22.89 -23.61 -25.21
N PHE A 561 -24.18 -23.72 -24.84
CA PHE A 561 -24.74 -23.20 -23.60
C PHE A 561 -25.17 -24.35 -22.70
N ALA A 562 -24.46 -24.53 -21.58
CA ALA A 562 -24.64 -25.69 -20.71
C ALA A 562 -25.76 -25.51 -19.67
N GLN A 563 -26.09 -24.27 -19.30
CA GLN A 563 -27.22 -23.93 -18.42
C GLN A 563 -28.24 -23.04 -19.14
N ASN A 564 -29.10 -22.33 -18.41
CA ASN A 564 -30.17 -21.55 -18.99
C ASN A 564 -29.60 -20.34 -19.76
N THR A 565 -30.19 -20.05 -20.91
CA THR A 565 -29.81 -18.90 -21.74
C THR A 565 -31.01 -17.99 -21.98
N ASN A 566 -30.82 -16.70 -21.74
CA ASN A 566 -31.85 -15.69 -21.91
C ASN A 566 -31.51 -14.74 -23.07
N PHE A 567 -32.30 -14.77 -24.13
CA PHE A 567 -32.31 -13.84 -25.27
C PHE A 567 -33.62 -13.04 -25.32
N GLU A 568 -34.26 -12.82 -24.16
CA GLU A 568 -35.51 -12.07 -24.11
C GLU A 568 -35.29 -10.60 -24.53
N ASN A 569 -36.18 -10.06 -25.37
CA ASN A 569 -36.09 -8.70 -25.94
C ASN A 569 -34.80 -8.41 -26.74
N VAL A 570 -34.04 -9.43 -27.16
CA VAL A 570 -32.86 -9.23 -28.00
C VAL A 570 -33.26 -8.72 -29.39
N THR A 571 -32.45 -7.86 -30.00
CA THR A 571 -32.63 -7.43 -31.39
C THR A 571 -31.42 -7.83 -32.23
N PHE A 572 -31.68 -8.55 -33.32
CA PHE A 572 -30.72 -8.82 -34.40
C PHE A 572 -31.19 -8.08 -35.66
N GLU A 573 -30.46 -7.03 -36.05
CA GLU A 573 -30.80 -6.19 -37.21
C GLU A 573 -30.25 -6.73 -38.55
N GLN A 574 -29.28 -7.63 -38.51
CA GLN A 574 -28.81 -8.42 -39.66
C GLN A 574 -28.88 -9.91 -39.35
N ASN A 575 -28.06 -10.73 -40.03
CA ASN A 575 -28.16 -12.18 -39.93
C ASN A 575 -27.73 -12.67 -38.55
N ALA A 576 -28.51 -13.58 -37.97
CA ALA A 576 -28.22 -14.26 -36.72
C ALA A 576 -28.01 -15.75 -36.99
N ASN A 577 -26.77 -16.22 -36.82
CA ASN A 577 -26.39 -17.60 -37.10
C ASN A 577 -26.26 -18.41 -35.81
N PHE A 578 -27.27 -19.21 -35.51
CA PHE A 578 -27.29 -20.22 -34.44
C PHE A 578 -27.08 -21.64 -34.97
N SER A 579 -26.52 -21.78 -36.17
CA SER A 579 -26.32 -23.10 -36.75
C SER A 579 -25.36 -23.92 -35.88
N TRP A 580 -25.68 -25.21 -35.67
CA TRP A 580 -24.89 -26.12 -34.83
C TRP A 580 -24.76 -25.70 -33.35
N VAL A 581 -25.56 -24.74 -32.87
CA VAL A 581 -25.57 -24.38 -31.45
C VAL A 581 -26.20 -25.48 -30.60
N THR A 582 -25.66 -25.70 -29.40
CA THR A 582 -26.25 -26.61 -28.40
C THR A 582 -26.71 -25.85 -27.15
N PHE A 583 -28.02 -25.83 -26.90
CA PHE A 583 -28.64 -25.37 -25.66
C PHE A 583 -29.02 -26.57 -24.78
N LYS A 584 -28.26 -26.86 -23.72
CA LYS A 584 -28.49 -28.05 -22.88
C LYS A 584 -29.67 -27.89 -21.91
N GLN A 585 -29.96 -26.67 -21.47
CA GLN A 585 -31.10 -26.34 -20.60
C GLN A 585 -32.10 -25.44 -21.34
N ASP A 586 -32.84 -24.60 -20.61
CA ASP A 586 -33.87 -23.76 -21.20
C ASP A 586 -33.24 -22.58 -21.96
N ALA A 587 -33.73 -22.34 -23.19
CA ALA A 587 -33.36 -21.20 -24.02
C ALA A 587 -34.60 -20.34 -24.30
N THR A 588 -34.55 -19.07 -23.90
CA THR A 588 -35.67 -18.14 -24.05
C THR A 588 -35.34 -17.07 -25.07
N PHE A 589 -36.15 -16.95 -26.12
CA PHE A 589 -36.12 -15.93 -27.17
C PHE A 589 -37.44 -15.14 -27.19
N ASN A 590 -38.08 -14.98 -26.03
CA ASN A 590 -39.33 -14.23 -25.95
C ASN A 590 -39.10 -12.79 -26.43
N SER A 591 -40.01 -12.25 -27.24
CA SER A 591 -39.92 -10.90 -27.79
C SER A 591 -38.62 -10.61 -28.57
N ALA A 592 -37.87 -11.64 -28.96
CA ALA A 592 -36.67 -11.50 -29.78
C ALA A 592 -37.06 -11.01 -31.19
N LYS A 593 -36.30 -10.06 -31.74
CA LYS A 593 -36.52 -9.51 -33.07
C LYS A 593 -35.41 -9.95 -34.02
N PHE A 594 -35.77 -10.67 -35.08
CA PHE A 594 -34.88 -11.07 -36.16
C PHE A 594 -35.33 -10.38 -37.45
N THR A 595 -34.59 -9.36 -37.90
CA THR A 595 -34.98 -8.57 -39.09
C THR A 595 -34.55 -9.23 -40.40
N GLN A 596 -33.42 -9.93 -40.42
CA GLN A 596 -32.89 -10.65 -41.58
C GLN A 596 -32.95 -12.17 -41.35
N GLU A 597 -31.94 -12.92 -41.82
CA GLU A 597 -31.92 -14.38 -41.68
C GLU A 597 -31.64 -14.80 -40.24
N ALA A 598 -32.54 -15.59 -39.66
CA ALA A 598 -32.31 -16.32 -38.42
C ALA A 598 -32.09 -17.81 -38.74
N SER A 599 -30.83 -18.24 -38.73
CA SER A 599 -30.49 -19.66 -38.96
C SER A 599 -30.37 -20.42 -37.65
N PHE A 600 -31.26 -21.39 -37.46
CA PHE A 600 -31.24 -22.42 -36.43
C PHE A 600 -30.92 -23.78 -37.05
N TYR A 601 -30.14 -23.80 -38.14
CA TYR A 601 -29.80 -25.02 -38.86
C TYR A 601 -29.05 -26.00 -37.96
N ASN A 602 -29.57 -27.22 -37.83
CA ASN A 602 -28.96 -28.27 -36.99
C ASN A 602 -28.67 -27.82 -35.54
N VAL A 603 -29.47 -26.90 -35.00
CA VAL A 603 -29.43 -26.50 -33.59
C VAL A 603 -29.94 -27.65 -32.71
N THR A 604 -29.41 -27.78 -31.49
CA THR A 604 -29.92 -28.72 -30.48
C THR A 604 -30.49 -27.98 -29.28
N PHE A 605 -31.76 -28.22 -28.96
CA PHE A 605 -32.44 -27.79 -27.74
C PHE A 605 -32.72 -29.00 -26.84
N GLY A 606 -31.99 -29.10 -25.73
CA GLY A 606 -32.12 -30.20 -24.76
C GLY A 606 -33.35 -30.10 -23.86
N LYS A 607 -33.80 -28.87 -23.56
CA LYS A 607 -35.03 -28.61 -22.78
C LYS A 607 -35.96 -27.63 -23.47
N ASN A 608 -36.52 -26.66 -22.74
CA ASN A 608 -37.54 -25.76 -23.29
C ASN A 608 -36.89 -24.72 -24.21
N SER A 609 -37.47 -24.52 -25.39
CA SER A 609 -37.13 -23.40 -26.28
C SER A 609 -38.37 -22.53 -26.47
N LYS A 610 -38.32 -21.27 -26.02
CA LYS A 610 -39.47 -20.35 -26.02
C LYS A 610 -39.24 -19.21 -27.00
N PHE A 611 -40.23 -18.93 -27.85
CA PHE A 611 -40.21 -17.89 -28.89
C PHE A 611 -41.48 -17.04 -28.83
N ASN A 612 -42.09 -16.89 -27.65
CA ASN A 612 -43.34 -16.14 -27.52
C ASN A 612 -43.09 -14.67 -27.92
N GLU A 613 -43.94 -14.11 -28.78
CA GLU A 613 -43.79 -12.75 -29.31
C GLU A 613 -42.48 -12.47 -30.08
N ALA A 614 -41.69 -13.51 -30.38
CA ALA A 614 -40.55 -13.37 -31.27
C ALA A 614 -41.02 -12.97 -32.67
N THR A 615 -40.29 -12.08 -33.34
CA THR A 615 -40.62 -11.59 -34.67
C THR A 615 -39.54 -12.02 -35.67
N PHE A 616 -39.95 -12.68 -36.76
CA PHE A 616 -39.10 -13.08 -37.87
C PHE A 616 -39.53 -12.32 -39.13
N SER A 617 -38.70 -11.38 -39.59
CA SER A 617 -39.09 -10.45 -40.66
C SER A 617 -38.72 -10.92 -42.07
N LEU A 618 -37.67 -11.73 -42.24
CA LEU A 618 -37.22 -12.20 -43.57
C LEU A 618 -37.16 -13.73 -43.69
N SER A 619 -36.44 -14.40 -42.78
CA SER A 619 -36.17 -15.84 -42.88
C SER A 619 -36.01 -16.47 -41.51
N ALA A 620 -36.45 -17.72 -41.37
CA ALA A 620 -36.33 -18.53 -40.17
C ALA A 620 -36.07 -19.99 -40.57
N ASN A 621 -34.83 -20.44 -40.40
CA ASN A 621 -34.39 -21.76 -40.83
C ASN A 621 -34.16 -22.69 -39.63
N PHE A 622 -35.12 -23.55 -39.32
CA PHE A 622 -35.01 -24.62 -38.32
C PHE A 622 -34.69 -25.99 -38.96
N SER A 623 -34.24 -26.03 -40.22
CA SER A 623 -33.94 -27.30 -40.87
C SER A 623 -32.91 -28.12 -40.10
N GLN A 624 -33.17 -29.41 -39.94
CA GLN A 624 -32.36 -30.34 -39.13
C GLN A 624 -32.27 -30.01 -37.63
N ALA A 625 -33.06 -29.06 -37.11
CA ALA A 625 -33.09 -28.78 -35.67
C ALA A 625 -33.50 -30.03 -34.87
N ILE A 626 -32.95 -30.14 -33.65
CA ILE A 626 -33.18 -31.22 -32.70
C ILE A 626 -33.80 -30.63 -31.43
N PHE A 627 -35.03 -31.01 -31.16
CA PHE A 627 -35.74 -30.74 -29.92
C PHE A 627 -35.85 -32.05 -29.14
N GLU A 628 -35.05 -32.22 -28.09
CA GLU A 628 -34.90 -33.50 -27.41
C GLU A 628 -36.11 -33.82 -26.52
N LYS A 629 -36.37 -32.94 -25.54
CA LYS A 629 -37.35 -33.23 -24.47
C LYS A 629 -38.74 -32.68 -24.76
N PHE A 630 -38.83 -31.43 -25.21
CA PHE A 630 -40.09 -30.71 -25.38
C PHE A 630 -40.21 -30.12 -26.78
N LYS A 631 -41.44 -29.92 -27.26
CA LYS A 631 -41.69 -29.17 -28.50
C LYS A 631 -41.33 -27.69 -28.27
N PRO A 632 -40.86 -26.96 -29.31
CA PRO A 632 -40.66 -25.52 -29.19
C PRO A 632 -41.99 -24.80 -28.97
N ILE A 633 -41.94 -23.73 -28.20
CA ILE A 633 -43.10 -22.93 -27.81
C ILE A 633 -43.06 -21.62 -28.58
N PHE A 634 -43.81 -21.55 -29.67
CA PHE A 634 -43.99 -20.32 -30.44
C PHE A 634 -45.23 -19.51 -30.04
N ALA A 635 -46.19 -20.14 -29.34
CA ALA A 635 -47.41 -19.48 -28.90
C ALA A 635 -47.98 -20.11 -27.63
N VAL A 636 -48.43 -19.27 -26.69
CA VAL A 636 -49.14 -19.65 -25.46
C VAL A 636 -50.18 -18.60 -25.12
N GLY A 637 -51.45 -18.99 -25.02
CA GLY A 637 -52.55 -18.06 -24.75
C GLY A 637 -52.65 -16.98 -25.83
N SER A 638 -52.49 -15.72 -25.44
CA SER A 638 -52.47 -14.56 -26.36
C SER A 638 -51.07 -14.21 -26.87
N LEU A 639 -50.00 -14.78 -26.30
CA LEU A 639 -48.61 -14.50 -26.69
C LEU A 639 -48.25 -15.37 -27.89
N ARG A 640 -47.86 -14.77 -29.02
CA ARG A 640 -47.66 -15.47 -30.30
C ARG A 640 -46.46 -14.90 -31.04
N ALA A 641 -45.60 -15.78 -31.54
CA ALA A 641 -44.57 -15.40 -32.50
C ALA A 641 -45.20 -14.82 -33.78
N ARG A 642 -44.47 -13.91 -34.42
CA ARG A 642 -44.88 -13.12 -35.58
C ARG A 642 -43.94 -13.42 -36.74
N PHE A 643 -44.51 -13.74 -37.90
CA PHE A 643 -43.77 -13.99 -39.14
C PHE A 643 -44.20 -13.00 -40.20
N SER A 644 -43.26 -12.39 -40.93
CA SER A 644 -43.61 -11.46 -42.00
C SER A 644 -44.38 -12.15 -43.13
N ALA A 645 -45.49 -11.57 -43.55
CA ALA A 645 -46.22 -11.99 -44.74
C ALA A 645 -45.44 -11.70 -46.04
N GLN A 646 -44.55 -10.71 -46.01
CA GLN A 646 -43.75 -10.28 -47.16
C GLN A 646 -42.54 -11.19 -47.45
N ALA A 647 -42.14 -12.03 -46.49
CA ALA A 647 -41.08 -13.03 -46.71
C ALA A 647 -41.47 -14.02 -47.82
N ILE A 648 -40.51 -14.43 -48.66
CA ILE A 648 -40.69 -15.44 -49.71
C ILE A 648 -40.98 -16.79 -49.03
N PRO A 649 -41.92 -17.62 -49.54
CA PRO A 649 -42.32 -18.87 -48.86
C PRO A 649 -41.15 -19.78 -48.47
N ASP A 650 -40.16 -19.93 -49.34
CA ASP A 650 -39.01 -20.84 -49.15
C ASP A 650 -38.02 -20.34 -48.07
N ASN A 651 -38.16 -19.10 -47.58
CA ASN A 651 -37.34 -18.56 -46.50
C ASN A 651 -37.71 -19.13 -45.13
N TYR A 652 -38.85 -19.81 -45.00
CA TYR A 652 -39.26 -20.45 -43.76
C TYR A 652 -39.13 -21.96 -43.87
N SER A 653 -38.27 -22.56 -43.06
CA SER A 653 -38.10 -24.01 -42.97
C SER A 653 -38.26 -24.47 -41.54
N PHE A 654 -39.32 -25.24 -41.26
CA PHE A 654 -39.61 -25.80 -39.94
C PHE A 654 -39.42 -27.32 -39.89
N SER A 655 -38.67 -27.87 -40.85
CA SER A 655 -38.36 -29.30 -40.89
C SER A 655 -37.35 -29.67 -39.81
N VAL A 656 -37.66 -30.65 -38.96
CA VAL A 656 -36.75 -31.07 -37.88
C VAL A 656 -36.05 -32.38 -38.25
N ARG A 657 -34.93 -32.68 -37.58
CA ARG A 657 -34.23 -33.96 -37.79
C ARG A 657 -35.13 -35.14 -37.42
N ALA A 658 -35.01 -36.25 -38.14
CA ALA A 658 -35.73 -37.48 -37.82
C ALA A 658 -35.51 -37.89 -36.35
N GLY A 659 -36.60 -38.15 -35.61
CA GLY A 659 -36.59 -38.48 -34.18
C GLY A 659 -36.72 -37.28 -33.22
N SER A 660 -36.60 -36.04 -33.71
CA SER A 660 -36.84 -34.82 -32.91
C SER A 660 -38.32 -34.63 -32.56
N LYS A 661 -38.61 -33.88 -31.47
CA LYS A 661 -39.96 -33.34 -31.28
C LYS A 661 -40.30 -32.40 -32.45
N PRO A 662 -41.52 -32.50 -33.04
CA PRO A 662 -41.86 -31.76 -34.24
C PRO A 662 -42.24 -30.31 -33.94
N ILE A 663 -42.04 -29.44 -34.94
CA ILE A 663 -42.72 -28.15 -35.05
C ILE A 663 -44.04 -28.40 -35.80
N PRO A 664 -45.21 -28.29 -35.16
CA PRO A 664 -46.48 -28.56 -35.84
C PRO A 664 -46.70 -27.53 -36.97
N PRO A 665 -46.92 -27.97 -38.22
CA PRO A 665 -47.17 -27.06 -39.33
C PRO A 665 -48.59 -26.48 -39.25
N GLY A 666 -48.71 -25.18 -39.46
CA GLY A 666 -49.98 -24.47 -39.58
C GLY A 666 -50.02 -23.58 -40.81
N GLU A 667 -51.23 -23.24 -41.26
CA GLU A 667 -51.47 -22.28 -42.33
C GLU A 667 -52.13 -21.02 -41.75
N ALA A 668 -51.57 -19.86 -42.07
CA ALA A 668 -52.15 -18.54 -41.80
C ALA A 668 -52.27 -17.75 -43.11
N GLU A 669 -53.23 -16.83 -43.15
CA GLU A 669 -53.50 -15.98 -44.31
C GLU A 669 -53.62 -14.53 -43.86
N LEU A 670 -52.91 -13.62 -44.54
CA LEU A 670 -53.00 -12.18 -44.38
C LEU A 670 -53.09 -11.53 -45.75
N ASP A 671 -54.16 -10.77 -46.02
CA ASP A 671 -54.38 -10.08 -47.29
C ASP A 671 -54.27 -10.96 -48.55
N GLY A 672 -54.77 -12.19 -48.45
CA GLY A 672 -54.69 -13.20 -49.53
C GLY A 672 -53.33 -13.89 -49.66
N ILE A 673 -52.33 -13.51 -48.85
CA ILE A 673 -51.03 -14.18 -48.79
C ILE A 673 -51.10 -15.31 -47.77
N LYS A 674 -50.98 -16.55 -48.26
CA LYS A 674 -50.89 -17.74 -47.43
C LYS A 674 -49.45 -18.12 -47.14
N ARG A 675 -49.18 -18.52 -45.90
CA ARG A 675 -47.87 -19.01 -45.46
C ARG A 675 -48.01 -20.21 -44.52
N GLN A 676 -47.07 -21.14 -44.64
CA GLN A 676 -46.90 -22.22 -43.68
C GLN A 676 -45.97 -21.76 -42.56
N ILE A 677 -46.51 -21.65 -41.35
CA ILE A 677 -45.80 -21.19 -40.14
C ILE A 677 -46.22 -22.08 -38.96
N PRO A 678 -45.53 -22.06 -37.80
CA PRO A 678 -45.88 -22.93 -36.68
C PRO A 678 -47.32 -22.72 -36.19
N VAL A 679 -48.01 -23.79 -35.79
CA VAL A 679 -49.40 -23.67 -35.29
C VAL A 679 -49.52 -22.63 -34.17
N GLY A 680 -50.54 -21.78 -34.26
CA GLY A 680 -50.85 -20.77 -33.27
C GLY A 680 -50.06 -19.46 -33.40
N THR A 681 -49.10 -19.36 -34.32
CA THR A 681 -48.40 -18.10 -34.63
C THR A 681 -49.21 -17.26 -35.61
N VAL A 682 -48.78 -16.02 -35.88
CA VAL A 682 -49.49 -15.10 -36.77
C VAL A 682 -48.58 -14.57 -37.86
N LEU A 683 -49.18 -14.24 -39.00
CA LEU A 683 -48.55 -13.39 -40.00
C LEU A 683 -48.70 -11.92 -39.62
N VAL A 684 -47.69 -11.13 -39.96
CA VAL A 684 -47.68 -9.68 -39.76
C VAL A 684 -47.28 -8.99 -41.07
N ASP A 685 -48.01 -7.94 -41.42
CA ASP A 685 -47.61 -6.98 -42.45
C ASP A 685 -46.62 -6.00 -41.81
N PRO A 686 -45.32 -6.02 -42.19
CA PRO A 686 -44.31 -5.17 -41.56
C PRO A 686 -44.57 -3.67 -41.79
N ASP A 687 -45.27 -3.29 -42.86
CA ASP A 687 -45.53 -1.87 -43.17
C ASP A 687 -46.71 -1.32 -42.38
N SER A 688 -47.80 -2.09 -42.28
CA SER A 688 -49.04 -1.62 -41.66
C SER A 688 -49.22 -2.11 -40.21
N GLY A 689 -48.42 -3.06 -39.74
CA GLY A 689 -48.57 -3.72 -38.44
C GLY A 689 -49.82 -4.59 -38.29
N ARG A 690 -50.55 -4.86 -39.39
CA ARG A 690 -51.75 -5.72 -39.37
C ARG A 690 -51.32 -7.16 -39.13
N ILE A 691 -52.13 -7.90 -38.38
CA ILE A 691 -51.85 -9.28 -38.00
C ILE A 691 -52.94 -10.21 -38.54
N SER A 692 -52.58 -11.43 -38.92
CA SER A 692 -53.55 -12.45 -39.30
C SER A 692 -54.24 -13.07 -38.10
N GLU A 693 -55.30 -13.84 -38.37
CA GLU A 693 -55.74 -14.87 -37.44
C GLU A 693 -54.62 -15.91 -37.20
N PRO A 694 -54.61 -16.60 -36.05
CA PRO A 694 -53.60 -17.60 -35.75
C PRO A 694 -53.59 -18.77 -36.74
N ALA A 695 -52.38 -19.25 -37.07
CA ALA A 695 -52.17 -20.36 -37.98
C ALA A 695 -52.89 -21.63 -37.49
N LYS A 696 -53.76 -22.18 -38.34
CA LYS A 696 -54.53 -23.39 -38.05
C LYS A 696 -53.75 -24.64 -38.48
N PRO A 697 -53.85 -25.77 -37.76
CA PRO A 697 -53.18 -27.02 -38.15
C PRO A 697 -53.48 -27.43 -39.59
N ILE A 698 -52.46 -27.88 -40.32
CA ILE A 698 -52.64 -28.47 -41.65
C ILE A 698 -52.88 -29.98 -41.48
N ASP A 699 -54.10 -30.43 -41.73
CA ASP A 699 -54.50 -31.83 -41.63
C ASP A 699 -53.97 -32.65 -42.82
N LYS A 700 -52.66 -32.97 -42.86
CA LYS A 700 -52.10 -34.07 -43.68
C LYS A 700 -50.84 -34.67 -43.06
N PHE A 701 -51.02 -35.72 -42.26
CA PHE A 701 -50.01 -36.76 -42.05
C PHE A 701 -50.51 -38.04 -42.74
N ASP A 702 -50.48 -38.06 -44.08
CA ASP A 702 -50.61 -39.33 -44.81
C ASP A 702 -49.24 -40.03 -44.77
N ASN A 703 -49.12 -41.02 -43.88
CA ASN A 703 -48.12 -42.07 -44.01
C ASN A 703 -48.37 -42.79 -45.35
N GLN A 704 -47.61 -42.46 -46.39
CA GLN A 704 -47.38 -43.41 -47.48
C GLN A 704 -46.48 -44.55 -46.95
N GLY A 705 -47.11 -45.50 -46.27
CA GLY A 705 -46.60 -46.85 -46.14
C GLY A 705 -47.14 -47.66 -47.32
N GLU A 706 -46.39 -47.74 -48.41
CA GLU A 706 -46.60 -48.79 -49.41
C GLU A 706 -46.31 -50.15 -48.75
N THR A 707 -47.37 -50.92 -48.48
CA THR A 707 -47.27 -52.38 -48.34
C THR A 707 -47.17 -53.00 -49.73
N PRO A 708 -46.16 -53.84 -50.03
CA PRO A 708 -46.16 -54.60 -51.27
C PRO A 708 -47.16 -55.76 -51.16
N SER A 709 -48.05 -55.86 -52.15
CA SER A 709 -48.92 -57.02 -52.33
C SER A 709 -48.19 -58.14 -53.06
N LYS A 710 -48.16 -59.31 -52.38
CA LYS A 710 -47.87 -60.68 -52.82
C LYS A 710 -46.45 -61.06 -53.18
#